data_AF-A0A7W0JTQ7-F1
#
_entry.id   AF-A0A7W0JTQ7-F1
#
_cell.length_a   1.000
_cell.length_b   1.000
_cell.length_c   1.000
_cell.angle_alpha   90.00
_cell.angle_beta   90.00
_cell.angle_gamma   90.00
#
_symmetry.space_group_name_H-M   'P 1'
#
loop_
_entity.id
_entity.type
_entity.pdbx_description
1 polymer ?
#
loop_
_entity_poly.entity_id
_entity_poly.type
_entity_poly.pdbx_seq_one_letter_code
_entity_poly.pdbx_strand_id
1 'polypeptide(L)'
;MVTVRQLRGEIEACKELLASDSNRSPSSWFLLFDSLEKHGAEITDIVDALSIEHGPESFEDLRWWVGALRQQVRSYRRDVMTLTPWGQLSLSPIEAAIEGLAEETDAHWRDVAALLDAVPTPLEIPELADQALLKLAVLQAQLAESSAAGGHGAQSASSAISRLATAIENASGAANDLLSRLSRLAHKCEQIVEEMDFRFLLDPERKVFTIGYNVGELRPDNSFYDLLASEARLASFVAIAKDDVPQEHWFRMGRQLTSVNGGRALISWTGTMFEYLLPLLVMRNYEGTLLNETYRSVVARQIKYGRERGVPWGVSESAYNVRDLQLNHQYGPFGVPGLGLKRGLIENLVIAPYATMLAAMISPAEAMENLRALEREGALGRFGFYESIDYTKERLPQVQRRVIIRSFMTHHQGMSLVALINALDNSRMENRFHADPQVRATELLLQERVPVGVPAAHPRAEEVLTGRVTQSLPGMVTRVYNTPGLETPRTQLLSNGTYNVMITTAGAGYSACGPNAVTRWREDVTKDNWGTFIYLRDVRSATVWSAGHQPVQRRPQSYEVAFSEDKADFWRSDAGIVTHLEVVISAEDNAEVRRVSVTNNSVRTREIELTTYAEIVLAPPQADAAHPAFSNLFIETEFFAIENALLAHRRRRSSEDKQIWAVHAVVAEGDTLGAVQYETDRGRFLGRGHTPADPVAVMEERPLSNTVGAVLDPVFSLRRRVRIPPNETARVTFSTAIANTREEAMTLADKYHDPSIFERESRLAWTKAQVEMSHLNLDAEEAHLFQRLAARIIYSDPSLRPRPHVLGLNTKAQSSLWPYAISGDLPI
;
A
#
# COMPACT_ATOMS: atom_id res chain seq x y z
N MET A 1 -9.88 55.95 12.65
CA MET A 1 -8.66 55.14 12.48
C MET A 1 -8.70 54.05 13.51
N VAL A 2 -8.92 52.82 13.06
CA VAL A 2 -8.75 51.63 13.90
C VAL A 2 -7.24 51.45 14.12
N THR A 3 -6.81 51.09 15.32
CA THR A 3 -5.37 51.01 15.65
C THR A 3 -4.94 49.59 15.98
N VAL A 4 -3.68 49.23 15.70
CA VAL A 4 -3.05 47.97 16.14
C VAL A 4 -3.10 47.80 17.66
N ARG A 5 -3.18 48.92 18.41
CA ARG A 5 -3.37 48.90 19.87
C ARG A 5 -4.75 48.37 20.27
N GLN A 6 -5.81 48.73 19.54
CA GLN A 6 -7.16 48.19 19.77
C GLN A 6 -7.18 46.69 19.46
N LEU A 7 -6.59 46.27 18.33
CA LEU A 7 -6.46 44.85 17.97
C LEU A 7 -5.79 44.03 19.09
N ARG A 8 -4.67 44.52 19.64
CA ARG A 8 -3.98 43.86 20.74
C ARG A 8 -4.84 43.79 22.01
N GLY A 9 -5.62 44.84 22.29
CA GLY A 9 -6.56 44.86 23.41
C GLY A 9 -7.59 43.74 23.33
N GLU A 10 -8.23 43.57 22.17
CA GLU A 10 -9.22 42.51 21.95
C GLU A 10 -8.61 41.10 22.04
N ILE A 11 -7.39 40.91 21.54
CA ILE A 11 -6.68 39.63 21.64
C ILE A 11 -6.36 39.29 23.10
N GLU A 12 -5.88 40.25 23.89
CA GLU A 12 -5.62 40.02 25.32
C GLU A 12 -6.93 39.77 26.10
N ALA A 13 -8.04 40.45 25.77
CA ALA A 13 -9.34 40.17 26.39
C ALA A 13 -9.82 38.73 26.13
N CYS A 14 -9.71 38.24 24.90
CA CYS A 14 -9.96 36.83 24.57
C CYS A 14 -9.09 35.87 25.40
N LYS A 15 -7.80 36.20 25.54
CA LYS A 15 -6.84 35.38 26.30
C LYS A 15 -7.15 35.36 27.80
N GLU A 16 -7.52 36.50 28.37
CA GLU A 16 -7.95 36.60 29.78
C GLU A 16 -9.22 35.77 30.03
N LEU A 17 -10.20 35.82 29.12
CA LEU A 17 -11.41 35.00 29.19
C LEU A 17 -11.08 33.51 29.16
N LEU A 18 -10.23 33.06 28.23
CA LEU A 18 -9.82 31.66 28.11
C LEU A 18 -8.99 31.15 29.30
N ALA A 19 -8.23 32.04 29.95
CA ALA A 19 -7.43 31.72 31.13
C ALA A 19 -8.22 31.76 32.45
N SER A 20 -9.46 32.26 32.43
CA SER A 20 -10.26 32.39 33.65
C SER A 20 -10.73 31.03 34.18
N ASP A 21 -10.52 30.80 35.47
CA ASP A 21 -10.81 29.53 36.17
C ASP A 21 -12.11 29.61 37.01
N SER A 22 -13.05 30.48 36.62
CA SER A 22 -14.30 30.70 37.35
C SER A 22 -15.14 29.42 37.43
N ASN A 23 -15.90 29.24 38.52
CA ASN A 23 -16.86 28.13 38.69
C ASN A 23 -17.80 28.04 37.47
N ARG A 24 -17.63 27.01 36.62
CA ARG A 24 -18.17 27.01 35.25
C ARG A 24 -19.57 26.40 35.14
N SER A 25 -20.57 26.99 35.79
CA SER A 25 -21.98 26.58 35.63
C SER A 25 -22.50 26.74 34.20
N PRO A 26 -23.61 26.09 33.80
CA PRO A 26 -24.15 26.22 32.45
C PRO A 26 -24.37 27.67 31.99
N SER A 27 -24.86 28.55 32.87
CA SER A 27 -25.07 29.97 32.56
C SER A 27 -23.75 30.72 32.34
N SER A 28 -22.73 30.43 33.14
CA SER A 28 -21.40 31.01 32.96
C SER A 28 -20.74 30.60 31.64
N TRP A 29 -21.01 29.39 31.13
CA TRP A 29 -20.53 28.95 29.81
C TRP A 29 -21.17 29.73 28.66
N PHE A 30 -22.48 29.99 28.72
CA PHE A 30 -23.13 30.83 27.72
C PHE A 30 -22.53 32.24 27.70
N LEU A 31 -22.32 32.85 28.86
CA LEU A 31 -21.68 34.16 28.97
C LEU A 31 -20.27 34.16 28.39
N LEU A 32 -19.46 33.14 28.72
CA LEU A 32 -18.11 33.00 28.18
C LEU A 32 -18.13 32.89 26.65
N PHE A 33 -18.99 32.04 26.08
CA PHE A 33 -19.07 31.87 24.63
C PHE A 33 -19.61 33.11 23.92
N ASP A 34 -20.60 33.79 24.49
CA ASP A 34 -21.13 35.04 23.93
C ASP A 34 -20.06 36.16 23.97
N SER A 35 -19.28 36.25 25.06
CA SER A 35 -18.14 37.17 25.16
C SER A 35 -17.03 36.85 24.16
N LEU A 36 -16.65 35.58 24.02
CA LEU A 36 -15.63 35.15 23.05
C LEU A 36 -16.08 35.39 21.60
N GLU A 37 -17.35 35.15 21.27
CA GLU A 37 -17.89 35.43 19.94
C GLU A 37 -17.91 36.94 19.67
N LYS A 38 -18.24 37.76 20.66
CA LYS A 38 -18.21 39.22 20.55
C LYS A 38 -16.78 39.72 20.27
N HIS A 39 -15.81 39.36 21.11
CA HIS A 39 -14.42 39.77 20.90
C HIS A 39 -13.86 39.21 19.60
N GLY A 40 -14.19 37.97 19.23
CA GLY A 40 -13.81 37.39 17.94
C GLY A 40 -14.39 38.15 16.74
N ALA A 41 -15.63 38.62 16.83
CA ALA A 41 -16.24 39.46 15.79
C ALA A 41 -15.54 40.82 15.70
N GLU A 42 -15.29 41.49 16.83
CA GLU A 42 -14.58 42.77 16.88
C GLU A 42 -13.16 42.65 16.31
N ILE A 43 -12.43 41.57 16.62
CA ILE A 43 -11.12 41.28 16.01
C ILE A 43 -11.24 41.14 14.49
N THR A 44 -12.28 40.43 14.01
CA THR A 44 -12.50 40.24 12.56
C THR A 44 -12.69 41.59 11.87
N ASP A 45 -13.57 42.44 12.41
CA ASP A 45 -13.86 43.76 11.87
C ASP A 45 -12.63 44.68 11.86
N ILE A 46 -11.83 44.65 12.95
CA ILE A 46 -10.58 45.40 13.06
C ILE A 46 -9.56 44.93 12.01
N VAL A 47 -9.42 43.60 11.84
CA VAL A 47 -8.47 43.02 10.89
C VAL A 47 -8.85 43.32 9.45
N ASP A 48 -10.15 43.29 9.12
CA ASP A 48 -10.62 43.62 7.78
C ASP A 48 -10.40 45.11 7.46
N ALA A 49 -10.62 46.00 8.42
CA ALA A 49 -10.30 47.42 8.27
C ALA A 49 -8.78 47.66 8.07
N LEU A 50 -7.92 47.04 8.87
CA LEU A 50 -6.46 47.19 8.75
C LEU A 50 -5.90 46.54 7.49
N SER A 51 -6.54 45.48 6.97
CA SER A 51 -6.13 44.81 5.73
C SER A 51 -6.31 45.68 4.49
N ILE A 52 -7.25 46.64 4.51
CA ILE A 52 -7.41 47.62 3.44
C ILE A 52 -6.20 48.56 3.39
N GLU A 53 -5.65 48.93 4.55
CA GLU A 53 -4.54 49.88 4.68
C GLU A 53 -3.16 49.22 4.47
N HIS A 54 -2.97 47.99 4.95
CA HIS A 54 -1.66 47.30 4.98
C HIS A 54 -1.56 46.09 4.04
N GLY A 55 -2.56 45.87 3.20
CA GLY A 55 -2.64 44.74 2.29
C GLY A 55 -3.18 43.46 2.97
N PRO A 56 -3.83 42.57 2.19
CA PRO A 56 -4.54 41.41 2.75
C PRO A 56 -3.62 40.32 3.33
N GLU A 57 -2.39 40.20 2.84
CA GLU A 57 -1.41 39.18 3.30
C GLU A 57 -0.92 39.44 4.73
N SER A 58 -0.88 40.70 5.16
CA SER A 58 -0.33 41.12 6.45
C SER A 58 -1.07 40.57 7.69
N PHE A 59 -2.32 40.10 7.51
CA PHE A 59 -3.16 39.60 8.60
C PHE A 59 -3.80 38.24 8.31
N GLU A 60 -3.30 37.50 7.33
CA GLU A 60 -3.90 36.24 6.90
C GLU A 60 -3.99 35.19 8.03
N ASP A 61 -2.90 35.00 8.78
CA ASP A 61 -2.86 34.05 9.89
C ASP A 61 -3.81 34.45 11.02
N LEU A 62 -3.88 35.74 11.34
CA LEU A 62 -4.76 36.23 12.40
C LEU A 62 -6.24 36.03 12.01
N ARG A 63 -6.62 36.31 10.76
CA ARG A 63 -7.97 36.02 10.26
C ARG A 63 -8.32 34.56 10.40
N TRP A 64 -7.39 33.68 10.04
CA TRP A 64 -7.60 32.25 10.12
C TRP A 64 -7.84 31.78 11.57
N TRP A 65 -6.98 32.17 12.52
CA TRP A 65 -7.11 31.77 13.92
C TRP A 65 -8.36 32.33 14.59
N VAL A 66 -8.76 33.56 14.28
CA VAL A 66 -9.98 34.17 14.80
C VAL A 66 -11.22 33.48 14.22
N GLY A 67 -11.20 33.14 12.92
CA GLY A 67 -12.24 32.33 12.29
C GLY A 67 -12.38 30.95 12.94
N ALA A 68 -11.26 30.27 13.18
CA ALA A 68 -11.23 28.96 13.85
C ALA A 68 -11.78 29.03 15.29
N LEU A 69 -11.37 30.04 16.07
CA LEU A 69 -11.88 30.28 17.42
C LEU A 69 -13.40 30.47 17.40
N ARG A 70 -13.92 31.36 16.54
CA ARG A 70 -15.37 31.61 16.43
C ARG A 70 -16.14 30.36 16.02
N GLN A 71 -15.60 29.58 15.08
CA GLN A 71 -16.21 28.32 14.67
C GLN A 71 -16.28 27.33 15.84
N GLN A 72 -15.21 27.19 16.62
CA GLN A 72 -15.20 26.34 17.81
C GLN A 72 -16.17 26.83 18.89
N VAL A 73 -16.16 28.13 19.20
CA VAL A 73 -17.08 28.76 20.16
C VAL A 73 -18.53 28.51 19.77
N ARG A 74 -18.89 28.71 18.49
CA ARG A 74 -20.25 28.42 17.99
C ARG A 74 -20.62 26.94 18.08
N SER A 75 -19.65 26.05 17.86
CA SER A 75 -19.86 24.61 18.01
C SER A 75 -20.16 24.25 19.47
N TYR A 76 -19.30 24.65 20.40
CA TYR A 76 -19.51 24.37 21.83
C TYR A 76 -20.75 25.05 22.39
N ARG A 77 -21.04 26.28 21.95
CA ARG A 77 -22.29 26.96 22.30
C ARG A 77 -23.53 26.18 21.83
N ARG A 78 -23.48 25.56 20.65
CA ARG A 78 -24.57 24.69 20.17
C ARG A 78 -24.71 23.46 21.04
N ASP A 79 -23.61 22.84 21.47
CA ASP A 79 -23.63 21.67 22.34
C ASP A 79 -24.26 22.01 23.70
N VAL A 80 -23.84 23.12 24.33
CA VAL A 80 -24.42 23.61 25.59
C VAL A 80 -25.87 24.05 25.41
N MET A 81 -26.23 24.67 24.28
CA MET A 81 -27.64 24.98 23.95
C MET A 81 -28.51 23.74 23.80
N THR A 82 -27.94 22.63 23.33
CA THR A 82 -28.67 21.38 23.13
C THR A 82 -28.81 20.60 24.43
N LEU A 83 -27.74 20.55 25.24
CA LEU A 83 -27.66 19.70 26.43
C LEU A 83 -28.05 20.42 27.73
N THR A 84 -27.89 21.73 27.81
CA THR A 84 -28.23 22.54 28.98
C THR A 84 -28.92 23.86 28.59
N PRO A 85 -30.01 23.84 27.79
CA PRO A 85 -30.71 25.04 27.31
C PRO A 85 -31.21 25.97 28.43
N TRP A 86 -31.41 25.46 29.65
CA TRP A 86 -31.82 26.27 30.80
C TRP A 86 -30.77 27.33 31.19
N GLY A 87 -29.50 27.12 30.88
CA GLY A 87 -28.43 28.07 31.20
C GLY A 87 -28.56 29.43 30.51
N GLN A 88 -29.36 29.54 29.44
CA GLN A 88 -29.64 30.81 28.75
C GLN A 88 -30.86 31.54 29.33
N LEU A 89 -31.66 30.89 30.18
CA LEU A 89 -32.90 31.47 30.70
C LEU A 89 -32.62 32.38 31.90
N SER A 90 -33.29 33.54 31.91
CA SER A 90 -33.28 34.42 33.09
C SER A 90 -34.19 33.83 34.18
N LEU A 91 -33.61 33.59 35.36
CA LEU A 91 -34.31 33.07 36.53
C LEU A 91 -34.89 34.18 37.43
N SER A 92 -34.55 35.45 37.17
CA SER A 92 -34.98 36.61 37.95
C SER A 92 -36.51 36.74 38.12
N PRO A 93 -37.37 36.40 37.13
CA PRO A 93 -38.82 36.43 37.33
C PRO A 93 -39.32 35.41 38.37
N ILE A 94 -38.59 34.30 38.55
CA ILE A 94 -38.90 33.26 39.55
C ILE A 94 -38.41 33.73 40.92
N GLU A 95 -37.16 34.19 40.99
CA GLU A 95 -36.54 34.74 42.21
C GLU A 95 -37.36 35.89 42.81
N ALA A 96 -37.77 36.86 41.98
CA ALA A 96 -38.56 38.01 42.40
C ALA A 96 -39.98 37.65 42.87
N ALA A 97 -40.53 36.50 42.44
CA ALA A 97 -41.83 36.02 42.90
C ALA A 97 -41.74 35.21 44.20
N ILE A 98 -40.55 34.70 44.52
CA ILE A 98 -40.26 33.96 45.75
C ILE A 98 -39.82 34.90 46.87
N GLU A 99 -39.25 36.06 46.53
CA GLU A 99 -38.86 37.11 47.45
C GLU A 99 -40.05 37.55 48.34
N GLY A 100 -40.04 37.13 49.61
CA GLY A 100 -41.10 37.43 50.59
C GLY A 100 -42.12 36.30 50.84
N LEU A 101 -41.96 35.12 50.23
CA LEU A 101 -42.74 33.91 50.56
C LEU A 101 -42.15 33.14 51.76
N ALA A 102 -42.82 32.04 52.16
CA ALA A 102 -42.38 31.19 53.27
C ALA A 102 -40.97 30.62 53.04
N GLU A 103 -40.21 30.44 54.13
CA GLU A 103 -38.82 29.94 54.11
C GLU A 103 -38.69 28.57 53.42
N GLU A 104 -39.73 27.74 53.50
CA GLU A 104 -39.81 26.44 52.82
C GLU A 104 -39.81 26.58 51.28
N THR A 105 -40.51 27.57 50.72
CA THR A 105 -40.57 27.83 49.27
C THR A 105 -39.23 28.35 48.74
N ASP A 106 -38.57 29.22 49.51
CA ASP A 106 -37.23 29.73 49.18
C ASP A 106 -36.18 28.61 49.24
N ALA A 107 -36.22 27.75 50.26
CA ALA A 107 -35.36 26.58 50.35
C ALA A 107 -35.56 25.62 49.17
N HIS A 108 -36.81 25.39 48.76
CA HIS A 108 -37.13 24.51 47.65
C HIS A 108 -36.62 25.05 46.30
N TRP A 109 -36.68 26.37 46.08
CA TRP A 109 -36.06 27.00 44.90
C TRP A 109 -34.54 26.94 44.93
N ARG A 110 -33.91 27.15 46.10
CA ARG A 110 -32.45 27.01 46.25
C ARG A 110 -31.97 25.61 45.85
N ASP A 111 -32.72 24.57 46.17
CA ASP A 111 -32.42 23.21 45.71
C ASP A 111 -32.49 23.08 44.19
N VAL A 112 -33.53 23.64 43.55
CA VAL A 112 -33.67 23.61 42.08
C VAL A 112 -32.54 24.39 41.42
N ALA A 113 -32.24 25.59 41.91
CA ALA A 113 -31.16 26.41 41.39
C ALA A 113 -29.80 25.70 41.53
N ALA A 114 -29.53 25.05 42.66
CA ALA A 114 -28.31 24.28 42.86
C ALA A 114 -28.18 23.10 41.89
N LEU A 115 -29.28 22.39 41.60
CA LEU A 115 -29.30 21.33 40.58
C LEU A 115 -28.99 21.87 39.18
N LEU A 116 -29.57 23.01 38.81
CA LEU A 116 -29.40 23.60 37.48
C LEU A 116 -28.05 24.31 37.27
N ASP A 117 -27.39 24.70 38.37
CA ASP A 117 -26.07 25.32 38.36
C ASP A 117 -24.92 24.29 38.26
N ALA A 118 -25.20 23.03 38.60
CA ALA A 118 -24.27 21.92 38.38
C ALA A 118 -23.97 21.73 36.88
N VAL A 119 -22.77 21.24 36.57
CA VAL A 119 -22.36 20.90 35.19
C VAL A 119 -22.54 19.39 35.00
N PRO A 120 -23.68 18.91 34.50
CA PRO A 120 -23.92 17.49 34.35
C PRO A 120 -23.11 16.92 33.18
N THR A 121 -22.68 15.67 33.31
CA THR A 121 -22.32 14.85 32.16
C THR A 121 -23.57 14.50 31.34
N PRO A 122 -23.45 14.16 30.04
CA PRO A 122 -24.60 13.73 29.25
C PRO A 122 -25.40 12.57 29.83
N LEU A 123 -24.76 11.72 30.65
CA LEU A 123 -25.40 10.59 31.34
C LEU A 123 -26.27 11.03 32.54
N GLU A 124 -25.89 12.12 33.20
CA GLU A 124 -26.57 12.63 34.40
C GLU A 124 -27.76 13.55 34.07
N ILE A 125 -27.81 14.13 32.85
CA ILE A 125 -28.86 15.06 32.44
C ILE A 125 -30.28 14.49 32.61
N PRO A 126 -30.60 13.24 32.21
CA PRO A 126 -31.94 12.71 32.39
C PRO A 126 -32.38 12.62 33.86
N GLU A 127 -31.50 12.14 34.74
CA GLU A 127 -31.79 12.03 36.17
C GLU A 127 -31.93 13.41 36.83
N LEU A 128 -31.04 14.35 36.49
CA LEU A 128 -31.12 15.74 36.92
C LEU A 128 -32.44 16.37 36.46
N ALA A 129 -32.84 16.14 35.21
CA ALA A 129 -34.08 16.65 34.64
C ALA A 129 -35.31 16.15 35.40
N ASP A 130 -35.38 14.85 35.70
CA ASP A 130 -36.49 14.27 36.47
C ASP A 130 -36.59 14.90 37.87
N GLN A 131 -35.46 15.04 38.57
CA GLN A 131 -35.42 15.67 39.89
C GLN A 131 -35.83 17.15 39.85
N ALA A 132 -35.32 17.90 38.86
CA ALA A 132 -35.61 19.31 38.68
C ALA A 132 -37.07 19.55 38.30
N LEU A 133 -37.64 18.75 37.39
CA LEU A 133 -39.04 18.86 36.95
C LEU A 133 -40.01 18.56 38.10
N LEU A 134 -39.73 17.53 38.91
CA LEU A 134 -40.56 17.20 40.08
C LEU A 134 -40.54 18.34 41.11
N LYS A 135 -39.37 18.91 41.39
CA LYS A 135 -39.25 20.06 42.28
C LYS A 135 -39.92 21.31 41.68
N LEU A 136 -39.79 21.57 40.39
CA LEU A 136 -40.45 22.71 39.72
C LEU A 136 -41.99 22.60 39.75
N ALA A 137 -42.55 21.41 39.60
CA ALA A 137 -43.99 21.19 39.70
C ALA A 137 -44.53 21.55 41.10
N VAL A 138 -43.81 21.16 42.16
CA VAL A 138 -44.14 21.54 43.55
C VAL A 138 -44.06 23.05 43.73
N LEU A 139 -43.00 23.70 43.22
CA LEU A 139 -42.83 25.16 43.28
C LEU A 139 -43.98 25.89 42.56
N GLN A 140 -44.41 25.37 41.40
CA GLN A 140 -45.51 25.94 40.64
C GLN A 140 -46.84 25.86 41.41
N ALA A 141 -47.10 24.75 42.11
CA ALA A 141 -48.28 24.60 42.97
C ALA A 141 -48.26 25.57 44.15
N GLN A 142 -47.13 25.70 44.85
CA GLN A 142 -46.96 26.64 45.98
C GLN A 142 -47.17 28.10 45.55
N LEU A 143 -46.67 28.48 44.37
CA LEU A 143 -46.87 29.81 43.79
C LEU A 143 -48.32 30.04 43.37
N ALA A 144 -49.02 29.02 42.86
CA ALA A 144 -50.44 29.10 42.52
C ALA A 144 -51.33 29.31 43.76
N GLU A 145 -51.03 28.63 44.87
CA GLU A 145 -51.74 28.81 46.14
C GLU A 145 -51.51 30.20 46.74
N SER A 146 -50.27 30.71 46.68
CA SER A 146 -49.90 32.02 47.22
C SER A 146 -50.44 33.20 46.38
N SER A 147 -50.69 32.99 45.08
CA SER A 147 -51.12 34.03 44.13
C SER A 147 -52.63 34.26 44.04
N ALA A 148 -53.44 33.49 44.79
CA ALA A 148 -54.87 33.73 44.97
C ALA A 148 -55.20 35.12 45.59
N ALA A 149 -54.19 35.89 46.03
CA ALA A 149 -54.30 37.26 46.56
C ALA A 149 -53.95 38.40 45.57
N GLY A 150 -53.59 38.10 44.31
CA GLY A 150 -53.50 39.08 43.21
C GLY A 150 -52.13 39.74 42.98
N GLY A 151 -51.56 39.56 41.77
CA GLY A 151 -50.42 40.34 41.29
C GLY A 151 -49.86 39.87 39.94
N HIS A 152 -49.54 40.82 39.04
CA HIS A 152 -48.91 40.56 37.73
C HIS A 152 -47.58 39.77 37.79
N GLY A 153 -46.90 39.75 38.94
CA GLY A 153 -45.66 38.98 39.16
C GLY A 153 -45.86 37.46 39.09
N ALA A 154 -46.99 36.93 39.58
CA ALA A 154 -47.25 35.49 39.60
C ALA A 154 -47.43 34.88 38.21
N GLN A 155 -48.02 35.65 37.28
CA GLN A 155 -48.20 35.20 35.89
C GLN A 155 -46.87 35.19 35.12
N SER A 156 -45.97 36.15 35.41
CA SER A 156 -44.61 36.19 34.87
C SER A 156 -43.77 35.01 35.37
N ALA A 157 -43.84 34.70 36.67
CA ALA A 157 -43.14 33.57 37.28
C ALA A 157 -43.64 32.22 36.75
N SER A 158 -44.96 32.03 36.63
CA SER A 158 -45.53 30.79 36.08
C SER A 158 -45.10 30.57 34.62
N SER A 159 -45.07 31.63 33.80
CA SER A 159 -44.53 31.57 32.43
C SER A 159 -43.03 31.25 32.39
N ALA A 160 -42.24 31.78 33.34
CA ALA A 160 -40.83 31.46 33.46
C ALA A 160 -40.60 30.00 33.87
N ILE A 161 -41.38 29.47 34.83
CA ILE A 161 -41.33 28.06 35.25
C ILE A 161 -41.69 27.13 34.10
N SER A 162 -42.76 27.43 33.35
CA SER A 162 -43.13 26.61 32.19
C SER A 162 -42.03 26.58 31.13
N ARG A 163 -41.40 27.74 30.83
CA ARG A 163 -40.27 27.79 29.89
C ARG A 163 -39.05 27.00 30.40
N LEU A 164 -38.77 27.07 31.70
CA LEU A 164 -37.69 26.33 32.33
C LEU A 164 -37.95 24.82 32.28
N ALA A 165 -39.16 24.38 32.62
CA ALA A 165 -39.57 22.99 32.52
C ALA A 165 -39.43 22.46 31.08
N THR A 166 -39.95 23.20 30.08
CA THR A 166 -39.78 22.83 28.67
C THR A 166 -38.29 22.74 28.25
N ALA A 167 -37.44 23.65 28.74
CA ALA A 167 -36.00 23.58 28.45
C ALA A 167 -35.37 22.32 29.05
N ILE A 168 -35.71 21.97 30.29
CA ILE A 168 -35.21 20.76 30.97
C ILE A 168 -35.71 19.48 30.28
N GLU A 169 -36.98 19.43 29.84
CA GLU A 169 -37.53 18.31 29.07
C GLU A 169 -36.79 18.13 27.74
N ASN A 170 -36.57 19.23 26.99
CA ASN A 170 -35.83 19.19 25.74
C ASN A 170 -34.39 18.70 25.93
N ALA A 171 -33.74 19.11 27.01
CA ALA A 171 -32.40 18.68 27.37
C ALA A 171 -32.35 17.18 27.67
N SER A 172 -33.31 16.67 28.44
CA SER A 172 -33.44 15.23 28.73
C SER A 172 -33.68 14.44 27.45
N GLY A 173 -34.56 14.91 26.56
CA GLY A 173 -34.79 14.31 25.24
C GLY A 173 -33.51 14.24 24.40
N ALA A 174 -32.80 15.37 24.28
CA ALA A 174 -31.56 15.45 23.51
C ALA A 174 -30.43 14.58 24.10
N ALA A 175 -30.30 14.53 25.43
CA ALA A 175 -29.36 13.65 26.12
C ALA A 175 -29.68 12.17 25.87
N ASN A 176 -30.95 11.76 26.01
CA ASN A 176 -31.39 10.39 25.73
C ASN A 176 -31.16 9.98 24.26
N ASP A 177 -31.41 10.87 23.31
CA ASP A 177 -31.12 10.64 21.89
C ASP A 177 -29.62 10.46 21.63
N LEU A 178 -28.78 11.30 22.26
CA LEU A 178 -27.33 11.19 22.19
C LEU A 178 -26.84 9.88 22.80
N LEU A 179 -27.28 9.52 24.01
CA LEU A 179 -26.93 8.28 24.70
C LEU A 179 -27.36 7.05 23.89
N SER A 180 -28.56 7.07 23.32
CA SER A 180 -29.07 6.01 22.44
C SER A 180 -28.22 5.86 21.18
N ARG A 181 -27.82 6.98 20.56
CA ARG A 181 -26.91 6.96 19.40
C ARG A 181 -25.53 6.43 19.77
N LEU A 182 -24.95 6.88 20.87
CA LEU A 182 -23.64 6.41 21.34
C LEU A 182 -23.66 4.92 21.66
N SER A 183 -24.72 4.42 22.31
CA SER A 183 -24.90 3.00 22.61
C SER A 183 -25.00 2.15 21.34
N ARG A 184 -25.75 2.61 20.33
CA ARG A 184 -25.81 1.95 19.01
C ARG A 184 -24.45 1.92 18.31
N LEU A 185 -23.67 3.00 18.40
CA LEU A 185 -22.33 3.06 17.82
C LEU A 185 -21.36 2.13 18.56
N ALA A 186 -21.41 2.09 19.89
CA ALA A 186 -20.62 1.17 20.71
C ALA A 186 -20.91 -0.28 20.33
N HIS A 187 -22.19 -0.67 20.29
CA HIS A 187 -22.59 -2.02 19.89
C HIS A 187 -22.14 -2.37 18.46
N LYS A 188 -22.22 -1.41 17.52
CA LYS A 188 -21.72 -1.63 16.16
C LYS A 188 -20.20 -1.82 16.13
N CYS A 189 -19.45 -1.07 16.93
CA CYS A 189 -18.00 -1.24 17.05
C CYS A 189 -17.64 -2.60 17.65
N GLU A 190 -18.35 -3.04 18.70
CA GLU A 190 -18.21 -4.38 19.30
C GLU A 190 -18.49 -5.46 18.25
N GLN A 191 -19.59 -5.35 17.51
CA GLN A 191 -19.94 -6.29 16.45
C GLN A 191 -18.85 -6.37 15.37
N ILE A 192 -18.27 -5.24 14.93
CA ILE A 192 -17.15 -5.24 13.96
C ILE A 192 -15.93 -5.98 14.52
N VAL A 193 -15.63 -5.82 15.81
CA VAL A 193 -14.52 -6.53 16.46
C VAL A 193 -14.80 -8.03 16.56
N GLU A 194 -16.02 -8.43 16.93
CA GLU A 194 -16.43 -9.83 17.04
C GLU A 194 -16.41 -10.55 15.69
N GLU A 195 -16.92 -9.90 14.64
CA GLU A 195 -16.99 -10.44 13.27
C GLU A 195 -15.62 -10.53 12.58
N MET A 196 -14.62 -9.76 13.03
CA MET A 196 -13.26 -9.83 12.48
C MET A 196 -12.61 -11.17 12.84
N ASP A 197 -12.21 -11.94 11.83
CA ASP A 197 -11.60 -13.27 12.00
C ASP A 197 -10.11 -13.24 11.66
N PHE A 198 -9.23 -13.42 12.65
CA PHE A 198 -7.78 -13.50 12.41
C PHE A 198 -7.28 -14.90 12.01
N ARG A 199 -8.11 -15.95 12.16
CA ARG A 199 -7.65 -17.35 12.02
C ARG A 199 -7.14 -17.68 10.64
N PHE A 200 -7.75 -17.12 9.59
CA PHE A 200 -7.38 -17.42 8.21
C PHE A 200 -6.01 -16.83 7.80
N LEU A 201 -5.49 -15.86 8.56
CA LEU A 201 -4.14 -15.31 8.37
C LEU A 201 -3.07 -16.11 9.11
N LEU A 202 -3.47 -17.00 10.03
CA LEU A 202 -2.52 -17.78 10.81
C LEU A 202 -1.98 -18.95 9.98
N ASP A 203 -0.68 -18.94 9.73
CA ASP A 203 -0.01 -20.09 9.12
C ASP A 203 0.03 -21.26 10.13
N PRO A 204 -0.50 -22.44 9.78
CA PRO A 204 -0.64 -23.55 10.73
C PRO A 204 0.70 -24.19 11.13
N GLU A 205 1.73 -24.09 10.29
CA GLU A 205 3.04 -24.69 10.55
C GLU A 205 3.94 -23.75 11.35
N ARG A 206 4.07 -22.51 10.87
CA ARG A 206 4.92 -21.48 11.46
C ARG A 206 4.29 -20.84 12.69
N LYS A 207 2.95 -20.89 12.79
CA LYS A 207 2.14 -20.29 13.86
C LYS A 207 2.37 -18.78 13.97
N VAL A 208 2.60 -18.12 12.83
CA VAL A 208 2.70 -16.66 12.69
C VAL A 208 1.73 -16.19 11.62
N PHE A 209 1.37 -14.92 11.62
CA PHE A 209 0.48 -14.37 10.60
C PHE A 209 1.17 -14.22 9.26
N THR A 210 0.44 -14.46 8.18
CA THR A 210 0.82 -14.00 6.84
C THR A 210 0.58 -12.50 6.71
N ILE A 211 1.35 -11.82 5.85
CA ILE A 211 1.23 -10.36 5.66
C ILE A 211 -0.07 -10.00 4.95
N GLY A 212 -0.59 -10.92 4.13
CA GLY A 212 -1.83 -10.71 3.42
C GLY A 212 -2.47 -12.03 2.99
N TYR A 213 -3.61 -11.88 2.35
CA TYR A 213 -4.36 -12.96 1.72
C TYR A 213 -4.79 -12.51 0.34
N ASN A 214 -4.36 -13.25 -0.67
CA ASN A 214 -4.73 -12.97 -2.04
C ASN A 214 -6.13 -13.55 -2.32
N VAL A 215 -7.12 -12.66 -2.41
CA VAL A 215 -8.52 -13.03 -2.67
C VAL A 215 -8.69 -13.68 -4.05
N GLY A 216 -7.89 -13.28 -5.04
CA GLY A 216 -7.95 -13.84 -6.39
C GLY A 216 -7.38 -15.25 -6.49
N GLU A 217 -6.32 -15.53 -5.73
CA GLU A 217 -5.65 -16.84 -5.68
C GLU A 217 -6.16 -17.75 -4.54
N LEU A 218 -7.05 -17.22 -3.69
CA LEU A 218 -7.58 -17.88 -2.50
C LEU A 218 -6.49 -18.50 -1.60
N ARG A 219 -5.37 -17.80 -1.46
CA ARG A 219 -4.26 -18.25 -0.61
C ARG A 219 -3.67 -17.12 0.22
N PRO A 220 -3.13 -17.44 1.41
CA PRO A 220 -2.27 -16.53 2.14
C PRO A 220 -1.01 -16.16 1.34
N ASP A 221 -0.48 -14.97 1.57
CA ASP A 221 0.82 -14.58 1.03
C ASP A 221 1.95 -15.43 1.62
N ASN A 222 3.04 -15.60 0.87
CA ASN A 222 4.24 -16.32 1.32
C ASN A 222 5.21 -15.44 2.14
N SER A 223 4.71 -14.34 2.70
CA SER A 223 5.45 -13.43 3.56
C SER A 223 4.75 -13.37 4.91
N PHE A 224 5.51 -13.25 5.99
CA PHE A 224 5.00 -13.45 7.35
C PHE A 224 5.37 -12.30 8.28
N TYR A 225 4.48 -11.99 9.23
CA TYR A 225 4.78 -11.15 10.38
C TYR A 225 5.48 -11.98 11.44
N ASP A 226 6.77 -12.22 11.23
CA ASP A 226 7.58 -13.17 11.99
C ASP A 226 8.54 -12.50 12.99
N LEU A 227 8.45 -11.20 13.24
CA LEU A 227 9.29 -10.47 14.19
C LEU A 227 8.45 -9.84 15.30
N LEU A 228 8.90 -9.97 16.56
CA LEU A 228 8.22 -9.32 17.69
C LEU A 228 8.33 -7.80 17.60
N ALA A 229 9.42 -7.28 17.02
CA ALA A 229 9.62 -5.86 16.73
C ALA A 229 8.88 -5.44 15.44
N SER A 230 7.56 -5.43 15.49
CA SER A 230 6.68 -4.91 14.43
C SER A 230 5.40 -4.35 15.04
N GLU A 231 4.77 -3.42 14.32
CA GLU A 231 3.42 -2.92 14.54
C GLU A 231 2.36 -4.03 14.56
N ALA A 232 2.56 -5.09 13.77
CA ALA A 232 1.65 -6.25 13.68
C ALA A 232 1.53 -7.02 15.00
N ARG A 233 2.43 -6.79 15.97
CA ARG A 233 2.28 -7.36 17.32
C ARG A 233 1.00 -6.90 18.01
N LEU A 234 0.48 -5.71 17.68
CA LEU A 234 -0.80 -5.25 18.24
C LEU A 234 -1.95 -6.14 17.74
N ALA A 235 -1.99 -6.43 16.44
CA ALA A 235 -2.97 -7.36 15.87
C ALA A 235 -2.82 -8.76 16.48
N SER A 236 -1.59 -9.23 16.63
CA SER A 236 -1.26 -10.50 17.30
C SER A 236 -1.77 -10.55 18.75
N PHE A 237 -1.58 -9.47 19.51
CA PHE A 237 -2.04 -9.36 20.88
C PHE A 237 -3.58 -9.37 20.97
N VAL A 238 -4.26 -8.61 20.10
CA VAL A 238 -5.73 -8.57 20.04
C VAL A 238 -6.32 -9.92 19.63
N ALA A 239 -5.74 -10.58 18.63
CA ALA A 239 -6.20 -11.89 18.17
C ALA A 239 -6.09 -12.96 19.28
N ILE A 240 -5.05 -12.89 20.10
CA ILE A 240 -4.91 -13.76 21.29
C ILE A 240 -5.94 -13.38 22.36
N ALA A 241 -6.14 -12.09 22.63
CA ALA A 241 -7.13 -11.64 23.61
C ALA A 241 -8.56 -12.05 23.25
N LYS A 242 -8.88 -12.05 21.95
CA LYS A 242 -10.17 -12.51 21.38
C LYS A 242 -10.31 -14.04 21.33
N ASP A 243 -9.26 -14.80 21.66
CA ASP A 243 -9.20 -16.27 21.52
C ASP A 243 -9.34 -16.76 20.06
N ASP A 244 -9.00 -15.91 19.08
CA ASP A 244 -8.95 -16.32 17.68
C ASP A 244 -7.70 -17.18 17.43
N VAL A 245 -6.58 -16.87 18.08
CA VAL A 245 -5.30 -17.57 17.91
C VAL A 245 -4.66 -17.94 19.25
N PRO A 246 -3.94 -19.07 19.33
CA PRO A 246 -3.34 -19.52 20.59
C PRO A 246 -2.17 -18.64 21.02
N GLN A 247 -1.93 -18.52 22.33
CA GLN A 247 -0.80 -17.75 22.89
C GLN A 247 0.58 -18.17 22.36
N GLU A 248 0.74 -19.42 21.90
CA GLU A 248 1.99 -19.89 21.27
C GLU A 248 2.41 -18.99 20.10
N HIS A 249 1.45 -18.41 19.38
CA HIS A 249 1.69 -17.45 18.30
C HIS A 249 2.62 -16.31 18.75
N TRP A 250 2.39 -15.74 19.93
CA TRP A 250 3.20 -14.66 20.48
C TRP A 250 4.67 -15.03 20.62
N PHE A 251 4.94 -16.27 21.04
CA PHE A 251 6.28 -16.79 21.29
C PHE A 251 6.99 -17.30 20.03
N ARG A 252 6.25 -17.45 18.92
CA ARG A 252 6.78 -17.87 17.61
C ARG A 252 7.36 -16.71 16.80
N MET A 253 6.94 -15.48 17.09
CA MET A 253 7.60 -14.30 16.55
C MET A 253 9.09 -14.25 16.94
N GLY A 254 9.94 -13.70 16.09
CA GLY A 254 11.38 -13.66 16.26
C GLY A 254 11.81 -12.63 17.30
N ARG A 255 12.75 -13.01 18.17
CA ARG A 255 13.43 -12.12 19.14
C ARG A 255 14.87 -11.84 18.74
N GLN A 256 15.13 -11.52 17.48
CA GLN A 256 16.49 -11.20 17.05
C GLN A 256 16.97 -9.93 17.74
N LEU A 257 18.12 -9.98 18.41
CA LEU A 257 18.68 -8.88 19.19
C LEU A 257 19.93 -8.30 18.53
N THR A 258 20.03 -6.98 18.56
CA THR A 258 21.20 -6.20 18.18
C THR A 258 21.71 -5.36 19.36
N SER A 259 23.02 -5.11 19.40
CA SER A 259 23.60 -4.21 20.41
C SER A 259 23.59 -2.76 19.90
N VAL A 260 23.02 -1.86 20.70
CA VAL A 260 22.82 -0.47 20.31
C VAL A 260 23.20 0.44 21.46
N ASN A 261 24.30 1.19 21.32
CA ASN A 261 24.80 2.15 22.32
C ASN A 261 24.93 1.57 23.76
N GLY A 262 25.31 0.30 23.89
CA GLY A 262 25.44 -0.38 25.19
C GLY A 262 24.14 -0.99 25.74
N GLY A 263 22.99 -0.76 25.10
CA GLY A 263 21.73 -1.46 25.34
C GLY A 263 21.46 -2.55 24.29
N ARG A 264 20.38 -3.31 24.49
CA ARG A 264 19.88 -4.30 23.52
C ARG A 264 18.55 -3.86 22.94
N ALA A 265 18.42 -4.02 21.62
CA ALA A 265 17.18 -3.78 20.92
C ALA A 265 16.79 -5.00 20.10
N LEU A 266 15.50 -5.30 20.03
CA LEU A 266 14.97 -6.18 19.01
C LEU A 266 15.16 -5.56 17.62
N ILE A 267 15.49 -6.39 16.63
CA ILE A 267 15.59 -5.99 15.22
C ILE A 267 14.20 -6.09 14.57
N SER A 268 13.82 -5.05 13.83
CA SER A 268 12.62 -5.03 12.99
C SER A 268 12.95 -5.25 11.51
N TRP A 269 11.95 -5.27 10.62
CA TRP A 269 12.21 -5.47 9.21
C TRP A 269 12.88 -4.24 8.57
N THR A 270 12.27 -3.06 8.76
CA THR A 270 12.72 -1.83 8.12
C THR A 270 13.51 -0.91 9.06
N GLY A 271 13.37 -1.05 10.36
CA GLY A 271 14.06 -0.18 11.34
C GLY A 271 13.39 1.19 11.49
N THR A 272 12.11 1.31 11.16
CA THR A 272 11.32 2.56 11.28
C THR A 272 10.91 2.78 12.74
N MET A 273 10.78 4.03 13.19
CA MET A 273 10.29 4.30 14.56
C MET A 273 8.88 3.73 14.81
N PHE A 274 8.04 3.75 13.77
CA PHE A 274 6.66 3.28 13.77
C PHE A 274 6.53 1.81 14.19
N GLU A 275 7.32 0.89 13.62
CA GLU A 275 7.32 -0.55 13.96
C GLU A 275 7.50 -0.80 15.47
N TYR A 276 8.22 0.08 16.15
CA TYR A 276 8.46 -0.01 17.59
C TYR A 276 7.41 0.72 18.42
N LEU A 277 7.07 1.96 18.07
CA LEU A 277 6.33 2.84 18.99
C LEU A 277 4.83 2.92 18.70
N LEU A 278 4.32 2.54 17.52
CA LEU A 278 2.88 2.54 17.28
C LEU A 278 2.11 1.70 18.31
N PRO A 279 2.56 0.49 18.68
CA PRO A 279 1.81 -0.32 19.64
C PRO A 279 1.64 0.35 21.01
N LEU A 280 2.54 1.25 21.41
CA LEU A 280 2.46 1.99 22.68
C LEU A 280 1.35 3.02 22.73
N LEU A 281 0.70 3.33 21.61
CA LEU A 281 -0.47 4.21 21.61
C LEU A 281 -1.62 3.62 22.46
N VAL A 282 -1.68 2.29 22.57
CA VAL A 282 -2.73 1.58 23.31
C VAL A 282 -2.21 0.46 24.21
N MET A 283 -1.02 -0.11 23.95
CA MET A 283 -0.46 -1.19 24.75
C MET A 283 0.44 -0.65 25.86
N ARG A 284 0.23 -1.15 27.08
CA ARG A 284 1.06 -0.82 28.25
C ARG A 284 2.51 -1.23 28.07
N ASN A 285 3.39 -0.38 28.58
CA ASN A 285 4.82 -0.63 28.69
C ASN A 285 5.21 -0.94 30.13
N TYR A 286 5.99 -2.00 30.36
CA TYR A 286 6.44 -2.40 31.70
C TYR A 286 7.94 -2.25 31.82
N GLU A 287 8.40 -1.54 32.85
CA GLU A 287 9.84 -1.35 33.09
C GLU A 287 10.57 -2.69 33.31
N GLY A 288 11.80 -2.78 32.81
CA GLY A 288 12.64 -3.97 32.95
C GLY A 288 12.28 -5.14 32.03
N THR A 289 11.34 -4.93 31.09
CA THR A 289 11.00 -5.91 30.05
C THR A 289 11.85 -5.75 28.79
N LEU A 290 11.85 -6.80 27.96
CA LEU A 290 12.55 -6.81 26.67
C LEU A 290 12.07 -5.70 25.72
N LEU A 291 10.76 -5.48 25.66
CA LEU A 291 10.17 -4.42 24.86
C LEU A 291 10.56 -3.03 25.38
N ASN A 292 10.54 -2.83 26.71
CA ASN A 292 10.95 -1.57 27.32
C ASN A 292 12.41 -1.20 27.03
N GLU A 293 13.33 -2.17 27.16
CA GLU A 293 14.75 -1.95 26.82
C GLU A 293 14.91 -1.64 25.32
N THR A 294 14.13 -2.32 24.46
CA THR A 294 14.11 -2.07 23.02
C THR A 294 13.67 -0.65 22.70
N TYR A 295 12.55 -0.17 23.26
CA TYR A 295 12.03 1.17 22.99
C TYR A 295 13.03 2.27 23.35
N ARG A 296 13.64 2.17 24.55
CA ARG A 296 14.67 3.12 25.01
C ARG A 296 15.90 3.09 24.09
N SER A 297 16.35 1.90 23.69
CA SER A 297 17.53 1.73 22.82
C SER A 297 17.30 2.26 21.40
N VAL A 298 16.11 2.04 20.83
CA VAL A 298 15.72 2.52 19.49
C VAL A 298 15.65 4.04 19.45
N VAL A 299 15.00 4.67 20.43
CA VAL A 299 14.93 6.15 20.51
C VAL A 299 16.33 6.74 20.67
N ALA A 300 17.17 6.17 21.54
CA ALA A 300 18.55 6.62 21.70
C ALA A 300 19.37 6.50 20.39
N ARG A 301 19.16 5.44 19.61
CA ARG A 301 19.82 5.25 18.31
C ARG A 301 19.36 6.26 17.28
N GLN A 302 18.07 6.54 17.22
CA GLN A 302 17.48 7.56 16.34
C GLN A 302 18.08 8.94 16.65
N ILE A 303 18.14 9.33 17.93
CA ILE A 303 18.78 10.58 18.36
C ILE A 303 20.25 10.63 17.91
N LYS A 304 21.01 9.56 18.15
CA LYS A 304 22.42 9.47 17.75
C LYS A 304 22.59 9.58 16.24
N TYR A 305 21.74 8.90 15.47
CA TYR A 305 21.80 8.91 14.01
C TYR A 305 21.51 10.29 13.44
N GLY A 306 20.51 11.01 13.97
CA GLY A 306 20.27 12.42 13.62
C GLY A 306 21.50 13.29 13.87
N ARG A 307 22.16 13.13 15.03
CA ARG A 307 23.41 13.83 15.36
C ARG A 307 24.55 13.49 14.40
N GLU A 308 24.75 12.21 14.08
CA GLU A 308 25.77 11.73 13.11
C GLU A 308 25.57 12.36 11.72
N ARG A 309 24.32 12.61 11.33
CA ARG A 309 23.95 13.21 10.04
C ARG A 309 23.83 14.73 10.07
N GLY A 310 23.87 15.35 11.25
CA GLY A 310 23.71 16.80 11.42
C GLY A 310 22.29 17.31 11.11
N VAL A 311 21.26 16.47 11.31
CA VAL A 311 19.84 16.80 11.08
C VAL A 311 18.99 16.44 12.32
N PRO A 312 17.74 16.92 12.44
CA PRO A 312 16.81 16.39 13.44
C PRO A 312 16.61 14.87 13.29
N TRP A 313 16.09 14.21 14.32
CA TRP A 313 15.81 12.76 14.29
C TRP A 313 14.31 12.47 14.15
N GLY A 314 13.95 11.20 13.97
CA GLY A 314 12.56 10.78 13.71
C GLY A 314 12.41 10.09 12.36
N VAL A 315 13.29 9.16 12.03
CA VAL A 315 13.23 8.38 10.78
C VAL A 315 12.15 7.31 10.92
N SER A 316 11.17 7.33 10.02
CA SER A 316 10.05 6.38 10.01
C SER A 316 9.41 6.33 8.62
N GLU A 317 8.40 5.48 8.42
CA GLU A 317 7.58 5.49 7.19
C GLU A 317 6.93 6.86 6.99
N SER A 318 7.14 7.48 5.83
CA SER A 318 6.60 8.80 5.54
C SER A 318 6.56 9.10 4.04
N ALA A 319 5.87 10.19 3.67
CA ALA A 319 6.04 10.74 2.33
C ALA A 319 7.45 11.32 2.13
N TYR A 320 7.91 11.45 0.88
CA TYR A 320 9.25 11.96 0.55
C TYR A 320 9.28 12.71 -0.80
N ASN A 321 10.45 13.24 -1.20
CA ASN A 321 10.58 14.10 -2.38
C ASN A 321 10.65 13.31 -3.70
N VAL A 322 9.71 12.39 -3.90
CA VAL A 322 9.41 11.73 -5.18
C VAL A 322 7.93 11.87 -5.41
N ARG A 323 7.53 12.08 -6.67
CA ARG A 323 6.13 12.26 -7.06
C ARG A 323 5.73 11.25 -8.12
N ASP A 324 4.47 10.85 -8.12
CA ASP A 324 3.89 10.13 -9.27
C ASP A 324 3.51 11.11 -10.40
N LEU A 325 2.99 10.54 -11.49
CA LEU A 325 2.44 11.24 -12.66
C LEU A 325 1.33 12.25 -12.31
N GLN A 326 0.67 12.10 -11.17
CA GLN A 326 -0.38 13.01 -10.69
C GLN A 326 0.18 14.08 -9.74
N LEU A 327 1.50 14.15 -9.59
CA LEU A 327 2.24 15.03 -8.68
C LEU A 327 1.98 14.72 -7.19
N ASN A 328 1.47 13.53 -6.84
CA ASN A 328 1.34 13.10 -5.46
C ASN A 328 2.68 12.63 -4.93
N HIS A 329 3.03 13.08 -3.72
CA HIS A 329 4.21 12.58 -3.03
C HIS A 329 4.10 11.08 -2.76
N GLN A 330 5.15 10.34 -3.10
CA GLN A 330 5.25 8.91 -2.81
C GLN A 330 5.51 8.67 -1.32
N TYR A 331 5.10 7.50 -0.84
CA TYR A 331 5.24 7.04 0.54
C TYR A 331 6.21 5.86 0.60
N GLY A 332 7.07 5.81 1.61
CA GLY A 332 8.03 4.72 1.73
C GLY A 332 8.56 4.48 3.14
N PRO A 333 9.09 3.27 3.40
CA PRO A 333 9.72 2.94 4.66
C PRO A 333 11.16 3.40 4.72
N PHE A 334 11.44 4.29 5.69
CA PHE A 334 12.77 4.76 6.03
C PHE A 334 13.14 4.29 7.43
N GLY A 335 14.33 3.70 7.57
CA GLY A 335 14.79 3.19 8.85
C GLY A 335 16.21 3.58 9.17
N VAL A 336 16.61 3.36 10.42
CA VAL A 336 17.97 3.66 10.88
C VAL A 336 18.85 2.42 10.75
N PRO A 337 20.05 2.53 10.13
CA PRO A 337 20.99 1.43 10.04
C PRO A 337 21.32 0.81 11.40
N GLY A 338 21.31 -0.53 11.45
CA GLY A 338 21.51 -1.34 12.64
C GLY A 338 20.25 -1.64 13.45
N LEU A 339 19.09 -1.12 13.05
CA LEU A 339 17.78 -1.46 13.65
C LEU A 339 16.88 -2.31 12.75
N GLY A 340 17.16 -2.39 11.44
CA GLY A 340 16.36 -3.14 10.46
C GLY A 340 17.17 -4.22 9.73
N LEU A 341 16.51 -5.29 9.28
CA LEU A 341 17.09 -6.32 8.41
C LEU A 341 17.25 -5.87 6.95
N LYS A 342 16.43 -4.91 6.50
CA LYS A 342 16.46 -4.38 5.13
C LYS A 342 17.82 -3.74 4.83
N ARG A 343 18.41 -4.08 3.68
CA ARG A 343 19.65 -3.45 3.17
C ARG A 343 19.35 -2.05 2.60
N GLY A 344 20.33 -1.15 2.62
CA GLY A 344 20.21 0.20 2.01
C GLY A 344 19.53 1.27 2.88
N LEU A 345 19.27 1.00 4.16
CA LEU A 345 18.66 1.97 5.10
C LEU A 345 19.45 3.29 5.25
N ILE A 346 20.75 3.25 4.91
CA ILE A 346 21.65 4.41 5.01
C ILE A 346 21.44 5.45 3.90
N GLU A 347 20.81 5.05 2.78
CA GLU A 347 20.75 5.80 1.52
C GLU A 347 19.70 6.91 1.55
N ASN A 348 18.62 6.73 2.30
CA ASN A 348 17.50 7.67 2.35
C ASN A 348 17.42 8.33 3.73
N LEU A 349 17.52 9.65 3.77
CA LEU A 349 17.45 10.42 5.01
C LEU A 349 16.20 11.30 5.00
N VAL A 350 15.09 10.73 5.45
CA VAL A 350 13.80 11.40 5.57
C VAL A 350 13.40 11.44 7.04
N ILE A 351 13.08 12.62 7.54
CA ILE A 351 12.72 12.85 8.94
C ILE A 351 11.24 13.20 9.02
N ALA A 352 10.49 12.42 9.81
CA ALA A 352 9.06 12.56 9.97
C ALA A 352 8.73 13.09 11.39
N PRO A 353 8.11 14.28 11.53
CA PRO A 353 7.78 14.84 12.84
C PRO A 353 6.91 13.93 13.71
N TYR A 354 5.97 13.18 13.13
CA TYR A 354 5.10 12.27 13.88
C TYR A 354 5.91 11.19 14.63
N ALA A 355 7.03 10.73 14.08
CA ALA A 355 7.90 9.76 14.73
C ALA A 355 8.56 10.34 16.00
N THR A 356 8.84 11.65 16.01
CA THR A 356 9.30 12.36 17.21
C THR A 356 8.18 12.45 18.24
N MET A 357 6.93 12.68 17.81
CA MET A 357 5.77 12.73 18.71
C MET A 357 5.48 11.36 19.33
N LEU A 358 5.62 10.26 18.59
CA LEU A 358 5.56 8.90 19.14
C LEU A 358 6.62 8.68 20.23
N ALA A 359 7.84 9.18 20.01
CA ALA A 359 8.93 9.08 20.97
C ALA A 359 8.69 9.87 22.26
N ALA A 360 7.72 10.80 22.31
CA ALA A 360 7.37 11.52 23.52
C ALA A 360 6.84 10.59 24.64
N MET A 361 6.28 9.42 24.27
CA MET A 361 5.86 8.38 25.24
C MET A 361 7.04 7.68 25.93
N ILE A 362 8.26 7.84 25.41
CA ILE A 362 9.49 7.21 25.95
C ILE A 362 10.47 8.25 26.50
N SER A 363 10.70 9.33 25.76
CA SER A 363 11.69 10.36 26.03
C SER A 363 11.10 11.76 25.73
N PRO A 364 10.19 12.26 26.59
CA PRO A 364 9.42 13.48 26.32
C PRO A 364 10.29 14.74 26.21
N ALA A 365 11.35 14.86 27.01
CA ALA A 365 12.23 16.03 26.98
C ALA A 365 12.98 16.12 25.64
N GLU A 366 13.61 15.03 25.21
CA GLU A 366 14.33 14.94 23.94
C GLU A 366 13.40 15.10 22.74
N ALA A 367 12.19 14.53 22.81
CA ALA A 367 11.17 14.71 21.79
C ALA A 367 10.79 16.18 21.63
N MET A 368 10.56 16.90 22.74
CA MET A 368 10.23 18.33 22.71
C MET A 368 11.37 19.19 22.14
N GLU A 369 12.62 18.90 22.51
CA GLU A 369 13.79 19.57 21.93
C GLU A 369 13.89 19.36 20.42
N ASN A 370 13.61 18.13 19.95
CA ASN A 370 13.65 17.80 18.54
C ASN A 370 12.48 18.42 17.75
N LEU A 371 11.28 18.50 18.33
CA LEU A 371 10.15 19.21 17.71
C LEU A 371 10.46 20.70 17.52
N ARG A 372 11.12 21.36 18.49
CA ARG A 372 11.63 22.74 18.32
C ARG A 372 12.72 22.83 17.26
N ALA A 373 13.51 21.78 17.05
CA ALA A 373 14.47 21.73 15.95
C ALA A 373 13.77 21.61 14.60
N LEU A 374 12.78 20.73 14.49
CA LEU A 374 11.95 20.56 13.28
C LEU A 374 11.17 21.83 12.93
N GLU A 375 10.66 22.56 13.92
CA GLU A 375 10.03 23.86 13.74
C GLU A 375 11.00 24.89 13.14
N ARG A 376 12.23 24.97 13.67
CA ARG A 376 13.29 25.82 13.10
C ARG A 376 13.70 25.40 11.68
N GLU A 377 13.51 24.12 11.34
CA GLU A 377 13.69 23.61 9.98
C GLU A 377 12.49 23.93 9.05
N GLY A 378 11.44 24.59 9.56
CA GLY A 378 10.25 25.00 8.80
C GLY A 378 9.21 23.91 8.63
N ALA A 379 9.32 22.79 9.36
CA ALA A 379 8.36 21.69 9.26
C ALA A 379 7.01 21.99 9.92
N LEU A 380 6.88 23.07 10.69
CA LEU A 380 5.62 23.49 11.27
C LEU A 380 4.84 24.38 10.29
N GLY A 381 3.65 23.95 9.91
CA GLY A 381 2.70 24.72 9.11
C GLY A 381 1.45 25.10 9.90
N ARG A 382 0.47 25.68 9.20
CA ARG A 382 -0.80 26.16 9.80
C ARG A 382 -1.59 25.07 10.53
N PHE A 383 -1.57 23.83 10.02
CA PHE A 383 -2.31 22.70 10.59
C PHE A 383 -1.44 21.77 11.46
N GLY A 384 -0.31 22.28 11.96
CA GLY A 384 0.67 21.49 12.70
C GLY A 384 1.84 21.08 11.82
N PHE A 385 2.57 20.06 12.25
CA PHE A 385 3.76 19.61 11.53
C PHE A 385 3.38 18.95 10.20
N TYR A 386 4.07 19.35 9.14
CA TYR A 386 4.06 18.71 7.84
C TYR A 386 4.58 17.27 7.93
N GLU A 387 4.22 16.49 6.92
CA GLU A 387 4.49 15.06 6.83
C GLU A 387 5.95 14.68 7.07
N SER A 388 6.89 15.33 6.38
CA SER A 388 8.31 15.01 6.52
C SER A 388 9.24 16.09 5.95
N ILE A 389 10.52 15.93 6.23
CA ILE A 389 11.63 16.67 5.64
C ILE A 389 12.57 15.66 4.97
N ASP A 390 12.78 15.79 3.66
CA ASP A 390 13.73 14.95 2.91
C ASP A 390 15.09 15.66 2.80
N TYR A 391 16.14 14.98 3.29
CA TYR A 391 17.54 15.42 3.26
C TYR A 391 18.40 14.57 2.30
N THR A 392 17.78 13.74 1.47
CA THR A 392 18.48 12.78 0.60
C THR A 392 19.12 13.49 -0.58
N LYS A 393 20.45 13.51 -0.64
CA LYS A 393 21.23 14.37 -1.55
C LYS A 393 20.87 14.20 -3.02
N GLU A 394 20.60 12.96 -3.42
CA GLU A 394 20.26 12.57 -4.79
C GLU A 394 18.90 13.14 -5.24
N ARG A 395 18.02 13.47 -4.29
CA ARG A 395 16.68 14.04 -4.54
C ARG A 395 16.59 15.54 -4.31
N LEU A 396 17.68 16.17 -3.87
CA LEU A 396 17.70 17.61 -3.62
C LEU A 396 18.07 18.37 -4.91
N PRO A 397 17.35 19.46 -5.24
CA PRO A 397 17.82 20.42 -6.23
C PRO A 397 19.21 20.95 -5.85
N GLN A 398 20.08 21.25 -6.83
CA GLN A 398 21.51 21.59 -6.63
C GLN A 398 21.81 22.67 -5.57
N VAL A 399 20.83 23.51 -5.21
CA VAL A 399 20.98 24.65 -4.30
C VAL A 399 20.28 24.44 -2.93
N GLN A 400 19.45 23.40 -2.78
CA GLN A 400 18.67 23.18 -1.56
C GLN A 400 19.33 22.14 -0.64
N ARG A 401 19.30 22.39 0.68
CA ARG A 401 19.83 21.46 1.71
C ARG A 401 18.79 20.45 2.19
N ARG A 402 17.50 20.72 1.92
CA ARG A 402 16.35 19.90 2.33
C ARG A 402 15.13 20.28 1.50
N VAL A 403 14.15 19.38 1.40
CA VAL A 403 12.81 19.67 0.87
C VAL A 403 11.77 19.28 1.92
N ILE A 404 10.82 20.18 2.19
CA ILE A 404 9.72 19.94 3.12
C ILE A 404 8.53 19.39 2.34
N ILE A 405 8.02 18.24 2.75
CA ILE A 405 6.88 17.60 2.12
C ILE A 405 5.61 18.16 2.75
N ARG A 406 5.03 19.18 2.10
CA ARG A 406 3.86 19.92 2.58
C ARG A 406 2.56 19.14 2.39
N SER A 407 2.44 18.02 3.12
CA SER A 407 1.26 17.18 3.19
C SER A 407 0.89 16.91 4.65
N PHE A 408 -0.34 16.47 4.89
CA PHE A 408 -0.83 16.04 6.20
C PHE A 408 -1.51 14.68 6.05
N MET A 409 -0.88 13.62 6.56
CA MET A 409 -1.48 12.30 6.58
C MET A 409 -2.34 12.13 7.83
N THR A 410 -3.64 11.84 7.64
CA THR A 410 -4.61 11.74 8.74
C THR A 410 -4.19 10.72 9.80
N HIS A 411 -3.62 9.58 9.40
CA HIS A 411 -3.17 8.56 10.34
C HIS A 411 -1.94 9.01 11.15
N HIS A 412 -0.98 9.72 10.53
CA HIS A 412 0.16 10.32 11.25
C HIS A 412 -0.29 11.38 12.26
N GLN A 413 -1.26 12.22 11.90
CA GLN A 413 -1.85 13.21 12.82
C GLN A 413 -2.61 12.52 13.96
N GLY A 414 -3.40 11.48 13.67
CA GLY A 414 -4.09 10.69 14.69
C GLY A 414 -3.14 10.06 15.70
N MET A 415 -2.09 9.39 15.22
CA MET A 415 -1.06 8.80 16.09
C MET A 415 -0.34 9.84 16.93
N SER A 416 0.00 10.98 16.33
CA SER A 416 0.63 12.11 17.02
C SER A 416 -0.23 12.61 18.18
N LEU A 417 -1.52 12.84 17.94
CA LEU A 417 -2.46 13.30 18.97
C LEU A 417 -2.60 12.29 20.11
N VAL A 418 -2.72 11.00 19.80
CA VAL A 418 -2.82 9.94 20.82
C VAL A 418 -1.52 9.85 21.63
N ALA A 419 -0.35 9.92 21.00
CA ALA A 419 0.93 9.90 21.70
C ALA A 419 1.09 11.09 22.66
N LEU A 420 0.71 12.29 22.20
CA LEU A 420 0.73 13.49 23.05
C LEU A 420 -0.27 13.41 24.21
N ILE A 421 -1.48 12.89 23.96
CA ILE A 421 -2.48 12.65 25.02
C ILE A 421 -1.93 11.65 26.04
N ASN A 422 -1.32 10.55 25.61
CA ASN A 422 -0.74 9.59 26.55
C ASN A 422 0.41 10.21 27.37
N ALA A 423 1.24 11.04 26.75
CA ALA A 423 2.32 11.74 27.44
C ALA A 423 1.82 12.81 28.44
N LEU A 424 0.67 13.45 28.18
CA LEU A 424 0.15 14.56 28.98
C LEU A 424 -0.93 14.15 30.00
N ASP A 425 -1.74 13.13 29.70
CA ASP A 425 -2.91 12.68 30.48
C ASP A 425 -2.72 11.23 30.99
N ASN A 426 -1.54 10.95 31.54
CA ASN A 426 -1.22 9.70 32.25
C ASN A 426 -1.61 8.43 31.48
N SER A 427 -1.16 8.31 30.22
CA SER A 427 -1.43 7.15 29.35
C SER A 427 -2.92 6.82 29.19
N ARG A 428 -3.76 7.84 29.03
CA ARG A 428 -5.22 7.73 28.97
C ARG A 428 -5.74 6.66 28.01
N MET A 429 -5.18 6.60 26.81
CA MET A 429 -5.64 5.66 25.79
C MET A 429 -5.19 4.23 26.07
N GLU A 430 -4.00 4.04 26.63
CA GLU A 430 -3.56 2.73 27.14
C GLU A 430 -4.49 2.24 28.24
N ASN A 431 -4.83 3.11 29.20
CA ASN A 431 -5.73 2.75 30.29
C ASN A 431 -7.14 2.38 29.81
N ARG A 432 -7.64 3.02 28.75
CA ARG A 432 -8.91 2.65 28.12
C ARG A 432 -8.84 1.28 27.45
N PHE A 433 -7.78 1.01 26.68
CA PHE A 433 -7.59 -0.28 26.02
C PHE A 433 -7.47 -1.42 27.03
N HIS A 434 -6.71 -1.21 28.10
CA HIS A 434 -6.48 -2.19 29.17
C HIS A 434 -7.62 -2.29 30.21
N ALA A 435 -8.67 -1.47 30.08
CA ALA A 435 -9.88 -1.63 30.89
C ALA A 435 -10.74 -2.81 30.42
N ASP A 436 -10.57 -3.24 29.17
CA ASP A 436 -11.27 -4.40 28.61
C ASP A 436 -10.82 -5.71 29.31
N PRO A 437 -11.75 -6.57 29.76
CA PRO A 437 -11.41 -7.81 30.44
C PRO A 437 -10.56 -8.81 29.62
N GLN A 438 -10.79 -8.91 28.30
CA GLN A 438 -10.06 -9.81 27.41
C GLN A 438 -8.61 -9.35 27.22
N VAL A 439 -8.43 -8.04 27.01
CA VAL A 439 -7.10 -7.40 26.95
C VAL A 439 -6.36 -7.60 28.27
N ARG A 440 -7.02 -7.32 29.40
CA ARG A 440 -6.42 -7.44 30.74
C ARG A 440 -5.96 -8.86 31.05
N ALA A 441 -6.71 -9.88 30.63
CA ALA A 441 -6.33 -11.28 30.79
C ALA A 441 -5.05 -11.66 30.02
N THR A 442 -4.71 -10.91 28.97
CA THR A 442 -3.61 -11.19 28.03
C THR A 442 -2.34 -10.38 28.35
N GLU A 443 -2.39 -9.44 29.31
CA GLU A 443 -1.30 -8.51 29.66
C GLU A 443 0.04 -9.18 29.99
N LEU A 444 0.03 -10.42 30.50
CA LEU A 444 1.25 -11.14 30.88
C LEU A 444 2.22 -11.32 29.70
N LEU A 445 1.73 -11.34 28.46
CA LEU A 445 2.57 -11.42 27.25
C LEU A 445 3.51 -10.21 27.09
N LEU A 446 3.16 -9.07 27.68
CA LEU A 446 3.94 -7.83 27.62
C LEU A 446 5.06 -7.78 28.67
N GLN A 447 5.11 -8.75 29.58
CA GLN A 447 6.04 -8.79 30.71
C GLN A 447 7.23 -9.72 30.48
N GLU A 448 7.62 -9.95 29.22
CA GLU A 448 8.78 -10.78 28.86
C GLU A 448 10.07 -10.16 29.39
N ARG A 449 10.81 -10.91 30.23
CA ARG A 449 12.09 -10.45 30.80
C ARG A 449 13.18 -10.40 29.74
N VAL A 450 14.14 -9.51 29.92
CA VAL A 450 15.32 -9.43 29.08
C VAL A 450 16.17 -10.71 29.24
N PRO A 451 16.50 -11.43 28.15
CA PRO A 451 17.35 -12.61 28.22
C PRO A 451 18.73 -12.29 28.81
N VAL A 452 19.19 -13.09 29.77
CA VAL A 452 20.54 -12.98 30.37
C VAL A 452 21.46 -13.99 29.69
N GLY A 453 22.58 -13.53 29.12
CA GLY A 453 23.61 -14.42 28.54
C GLY A 453 23.46 -14.78 27.06
N VAL A 454 22.48 -14.23 26.33
CA VAL A 454 22.41 -14.35 24.86
C VAL A 454 23.32 -13.28 24.25
N PRO A 455 24.34 -13.64 23.44
CA PRO A 455 25.17 -12.64 22.76
C PRO A 455 24.30 -11.80 21.82
N ALA A 456 24.24 -10.50 22.03
CA ALA A 456 23.67 -9.59 21.04
C ALA A 456 24.53 -9.67 19.77
N ALA A 457 23.91 -9.99 18.64
CA ALA A 457 24.62 -9.97 17.37
C ALA A 457 25.15 -8.54 17.16
N HIS A 458 26.45 -8.41 16.86
CA HIS A 458 26.98 -7.13 16.45
C HIS A 458 26.47 -6.86 15.03
N PRO A 459 26.00 -5.64 14.72
CA PRO A 459 25.68 -5.28 13.34
C PRO A 459 26.91 -5.60 12.49
N ARG A 460 26.73 -6.40 11.43
CA ARG A 460 27.88 -6.90 10.64
C ARG A 460 28.59 -5.69 10.05
N ALA A 461 29.93 -5.64 10.17
CA ALA A 461 30.75 -4.52 9.72
C ALA A 461 30.59 -4.19 8.22
N GLU A 462 30.06 -5.12 7.43
CA GLU A 462 29.67 -4.94 6.03
C GLU A 462 28.44 -4.01 5.85
N GLU A 463 27.64 -3.76 6.89
CA GLU A 463 26.51 -2.81 6.89
C GLU A 463 26.92 -1.34 7.16
N VAL A 464 28.17 -1.12 7.59
CA VAL A 464 28.68 0.22 7.99
C VAL A 464 29.66 0.80 6.96
N LEU A 465 30.20 -0.02 6.05
CA LEU A 465 31.27 0.38 5.14
C LEU A 465 31.01 -0.02 3.68
N THR A 466 29.93 0.49 3.10
CA THR A 466 29.80 0.69 1.64
C THR A 466 29.19 2.07 1.35
N GLY A 467 29.79 3.10 1.96
CA GLY A 467 29.59 4.48 1.52
C GLY A 467 30.34 4.73 0.22
N ARG A 468 29.78 4.30 -0.91
CA ARG A 468 29.93 4.90 -2.25
C ARG A 468 29.20 4.05 -3.29
N VAL A 469 28.14 4.65 -3.82
CA VAL A 469 27.37 4.25 -5.01
C VAL A 469 26.37 3.10 -4.81
N THR A 470 25.20 3.48 -4.30
CA THR A 470 23.93 2.90 -4.76
C THR A 470 23.00 4.08 -5.00
N GLN A 471 22.81 4.40 -6.28
CA GLN A 471 21.74 5.31 -6.72
C GLN A 471 20.41 4.72 -6.24
N SER A 472 19.51 5.56 -5.74
CA SER A 472 18.15 5.15 -5.43
C SER A 472 17.53 4.50 -6.66
N LEU A 473 17.28 3.19 -6.61
CA LEU A 473 16.73 2.47 -7.74
C LEU A 473 15.33 3.05 -8.07
N PRO A 474 15.06 3.43 -9.32
CA PRO A 474 13.78 4.01 -9.70
C PRO A 474 12.64 3.01 -9.47
N GLY A 475 11.56 3.45 -8.82
CA GLY A 475 10.37 2.62 -8.63
C GLY A 475 9.88 2.08 -9.98
N MET A 476 9.63 0.77 -10.06
CA MET A 476 9.18 0.15 -11.30
C MET A 476 7.71 0.49 -11.55
N VAL A 477 7.40 1.00 -12.74
CA VAL A 477 6.03 1.31 -13.15
C VAL A 477 5.51 0.20 -14.07
N THR A 478 4.29 -0.26 -13.79
CA THR A 478 3.65 -1.34 -14.55
C THR A 478 2.64 -0.77 -15.55
N ARG A 479 2.71 -1.22 -16.80
CA ARG A 479 1.73 -0.90 -17.86
C ARG A 479 0.65 -1.96 -17.90
N VAL A 480 -0.58 -1.57 -17.55
CA VAL A 480 -1.72 -2.48 -17.51
C VAL A 480 -2.60 -2.31 -18.75
N TYR A 481 -3.00 -3.42 -19.36
CA TYR A 481 -3.92 -3.51 -20.48
C TYR A 481 -5.01 -4.53 -20.19
N ASN A 482 -6.25 -4.21 -20.52
CA ASN A 482 -7.42 -5.05 -20.29
C ASN A 482 -7.98 -5.68 -21.58
N THR A 483 -7.24 -5.59 -22.69
CA THR A 483 -7.64 -6.15 -23.98
C THR A 483 -6.43 -6.60 -24.80
N PRO A 484 -6.53 -7.74 -25.52
CA PRO A 484 -5.51 -8.15 -26.47
C PRO A 484 -5.67 -7.50 -27.85
N GLY A 485 -6.86 -6.96 -28.18
CA GLY A 485 -7.23 -6.53 -29.53
C GLY A 485 -7.00 -5.04 -29.81
N LEU A 486 -5.75 -4.59 -29.70
CA LEU A 486 -5.37 -3.21 -30.04
C LEU A 486 -5.07 -3.09 -31.54
N GLU A 487 -5.37 -1.93 -32.15
CA GLU A 487 -5.15 -1.69 -33.59
C GLU A 487 -3.69 -1.91 -34.03
N THR A 488 -2.76 -1.57 -33.15
CA THR A 488 -1.33 -1.88 -33.27
C THR A 488 -0.90 -2.63 -32.02
N PRO A 489 -0.26 -3.82 -32.13
CA PRO A 489 0.19 -4.58 -30.98
C PRO A 489 1.06 -3.75 -30.04
N ARG A 490 0.77 -3.80 -28.74
CA ARG A 490 1.64 -3.20 -27.72
C ARG A 490 2.63 -4.26 -27.27
N THR A 491 3.91 -3.91 -27.32
CA THR A 491 5.00 -4.84 -27.00
C THR A 491 5.57 -4.56 -25.61
N GLN A 492 6.17 -5.58 -25.01
CA GLN A 492 7.18 -5.50 -23.96
C GLN A 492 8.45 -6.15 -24.49
N LEU A 493 9.57 -5.45 -24.35
CA LEU A 493 10.90 -5.99 -24.60
C LEU A 493 11.54 -6.37 -23.28
N LEU A 494 11.93 -7.63 -23.16
CA LEU A 494 12.70 -8.15 -22.05
C LEU A 494 14.07 -8.56 -22.60
N SER A 495 15.14 -8.29 -21.88
CA SER A 495 16.49 -8.68 -22.30
C SER A 495 17.42 -8.87 -21.10
N ASN A 496 18.38 -9.78 -21.25
CA ASN A 496 19.53 -9.86 -20.35
C ASN A 496 20.81 -9.30 -20.98
N GLY A 497 20.69 -8.63 -22.12
CA GLY A 497 21.78 -8.08 -22.93
C GLY A 497 22.19 -8.98 -24.10
N THR A 498 21.95 -10.29 -24.02
CA THR A 498 22.25 -11.24 -25.10
C THR A 498 20.99 -11.99 -25.57
N TYR A 499 20.27 -12.61 -24.63
CA TYR A 499 18.95 -13.19 -24.88
C TYR A 499 17.87 -12.13 -24.72
N ASN A 500 16.94 -12.07 -25.66
CA ASN A 500 15.86 -11.11 -25.66
C ASN A 500 14.55 -11.74 -26.11
N VAL A 501 13.46 -11.23 -25.55
CA VAL A 501 12.09 -11.60 -25.88
C VAL A 501 11.31 -10.34 -26.17
N MET A 502 10.61 -10.32 -27.30
CA MET A 502 9.52 -9.37 -27.54
C MET A 502 8.21 -10.13 -27.34
N ILE A 503 7.31 -9.58 -26.54
CA ILE A 503 5.97 -10.14 -26.36
C ILE A 503 4.89 -9.08 -26.48
N THR A 504 3.77 -9.40 -27.12
CA THR A 504 2.64 -8.50 -27.31
C THR A 504 1.58 -8.68 -26.23
N THR A 505 0.64 -7.74 -26.11
CA THR A 505 -0.55 -7.87 -25.26
C THR A 505 -1.42 -9.08 -25.62
N ALA A 506 -1.26 -9.65 -26.81
CA ALA A 506 -1.95 -10.87 -27.21
C ALA A 506 -1.15 -12.15 -26.86
N GLY A 507 0.07 -12.04 -26.35
CA GLY A 507 0.95 -13.16 -26.03
C GLY A 507 1.74 -13.70 -27.22
N ALA A 508 1.71 -13.02 -28.37
CA ALA A 508 2.56 -13.30 -29.53
C ALA A 508 3.91 -12.60 -29.40
N GLY A 509 4.88 -12.93 -30.25
CA GLY A 509 6.19 -12.31 -30.25
C GLY A 509 7.32 -13.24 -30.68
N TYR A 510 8.52 -13.03 -30.15
CA TYR A 510 9.68 -13.84 -30.51
C TYR A 510 10.72 -13.90 -29.41
N SER A 511 11.62 -14.88 -29.54
CA SER A 511 12.83 -15.02 -28.74
C SER A 511 14.06 -15.03 -29.64
N ALA A 512 15.11 -14.33 -29.24
CA ALA A 512 16.39 -14.26 -29.96
C ALA A 512 17.58 -14.27 -29.00
N CYS A 513 18.73 -14.73 -29.49
CA CYS A 513 19.99 -14.77 -28.75
C CYS A 513 21.10 -14.20 -29.62
N GLY A 514 21.56 -12.99 -29.31
CA GLY A 514 22.47 -12.23 -30.15
C GLY A 514 21.90 -12.03 -31.57
N PRO A 515 22.64 -12.37 -32.64
CA PRO A 515 22.17 -12.19 -34.02
C PRO A 515 21.21 -13.29 -34.50
N ASN A 516 20.96 -14.33 -33.70
CA ASN A 516 20.21 -15.52 -34.11
C ASN A 516 18.79 -15.49 -33.54
N ALA A 517 17.81 -15.77 -34.40
CA ALA A 517 16.45 -16.06 -33.97
C ALA A 517 16.43 -17.43 -33.28
N VAL A 518 15.83 -17.49 -32.08
CA VAL A 518 15.53 -18.75 -31.40
C VAL A 518 14.20 -19.28 -31.95
N THR A 519 13.19 -18.41 -31.97
CA THR A 519 11.87 -18.71 -32.52
C THR A 519 11.56 -17.87 -33.76
N ARG A 520 10.82 -18.44 -34.71
CA ARG A 520 10.42 -17.74 -35.94
C ARG A 520 9.44 -16.59 -35.64
N TRP A 521 9.69 -15.45 -36.28
CA TRP A 521 8.78 -14.30 -36.23
C TRP A 521 8.87 -13.45 -37.48
N ARG A 522 7.73 -12.85 -37.83
CA ARG A 522 7.58 -11.88 -38.90
C ARG A 522 6.63 -10.80 -38.41
N GLU A 523 6.92 -9.56 -38.78
CA GLU A 523 6.01 -8.46 -38.53
C GLU A 523 4.69 -8.70 -39.27
N ASP A 524 3.59 -8.79 -38.51
CA ASP A 524 2.23 -8.83 -39.03
C ASP A 524 1.31 -8.11 -38.03
N VAL A 525 1.09 -6.82 -38.26
CA VAL A 525 0.22 -5.96 -37.44
C VAL A 525 -1.22 -6.47 -37.41
N THR A 526 -1.66 -7.18 -38.45
CA THR A 526 -3.06 -7.61 -38.60
C THR A 526 -3.33 -8.90 -37.86
N LYS A 527 -2.45 -9.89 -37.98
CA LYS A 527 -2.67 -11.22 -37.39
C LYS A 527 -2.02 -11.42 -36.05
N ASP A 528 -0.85 -10.80 -35.83
CA ASP A 528 -0.03 -10.95 -34.62
C ASP A 528 0.06 -12.40 -34.12
N ASN A 529 0.40 -13.35 -35.00
CA ASN A 529 0.19 -14.78 -34.77
C ASN A 529 1.49 -15.61 -34.73
N TRP A 530 2.64 -14.97 -34.56
CA TRP A 530 3.95 -15.64 -34.42
C TRP A 530 4.39 -15.66 -32.96
N GLY A 531 5.09 -16.72 -32.54
CA GLY A 531 5.77 -16.75 -31.23
C GLY A 531 5.72 -18.10 -30.53
N THR A 532 6.00 -18.04 -29.23
CA THR A 532 5.96 -19.18 -28.31
C THR A 532 4.61 -19.20 -27.61
N PHE A 533 3.82 -20.24 -27.89
CA PHE A 533 2.46 -20.37 -27.39
C PHE A 533 2.33 -21.49 -26.37
N ILE A 534 1.43 -21.30 -25.41
CA ILE A 534 1.05 -22.32 -24.42
C ILE A 534 -0.46 -22.50 -24.52
N TYR A 535 -0.87 -23.67 -24.98
CA TYR A 535 -2.28 -24.07 -25.06
C TYR A 535 -2.68 -24.75 -23.76
N LEU A 536 -3.89 -24.46 -23.30
CA LEU A 536 -4.57 -25.14 -22.22
C LEU A 536 -5.79 -25.85 -22.80
N ARG A 537 -5.95 -27.11 -22.41
CA ARG A 537 -7.14 -27.89 -22.74
C ARG A 537 -7.70 -28.56 -21.49
N ASP A 538 -8.96 -28.29 -21.21
CA ASP A 538 -9.71 -29.10 -20.24
C ASP A 538 -10.08 -30.42 -20.91
N VAL A 539 -9.53 -31.52 -20.39
CA VAL A 539 -9.69 -32.85 -20.97
C VAL A 539 -11.15 -33.26 -20.99
N ARG A 540 -11.91 -32.94 -19.94
CA ARG A 540 -13.29 -33.39 -19.82
C ARG A 540 -14.24 -32.61 -20.73
N SER A 541 -14.06 -31.29 -20.83
CA SER A 541 -14.94 -30.44 -21.65
C SER A 541 -14.46 -30.26 -23.09
N ALA A 542 -13.24 -30.72 -23.40
CA ALA A 542 -12.51 -30.46 -24.64
C ALA A 542 -12.38 -28.95 -24.98
N THR A 543 -12.58 -28.07 -23.99
CA THR A 543 -12.42 -26.63 -24.18
C THR A 543 -10.95 -26.29 -24.25
N VAL A 544 -10.55 -25.62 -25.34
CA VAL A 544 -9.18 -25.16 -25.58
C VAL A 544 -9.13 -23.64 -25.52
N TRP A 545 -8.09 -23.12 -24.88
CA TRP A 545 -7.70 -21.71 -24.87
C TRP A 545 -6.19 -21.55 -24.80
N SER A 546 -5.68 -20.35 -25.02
CA SER A 546 -4.25 -20.03 -24.85
C SER A 546 -3.96 -19.43 -23.48
N ALA A 547 -2.74 -19.53 -22.97
CA ALA A 547 -2.32 -18.81 -21.76
C ALA A 547 -2.39 -17.28 -21.93
N GLY A 548 -1.98 -16.77 -23.10
CA GLY A 548 -2.25 -15.40 -23.57
C GLY A 548 -3.59 -15.30 -24.31
N HIS A 549 -3.67 -14.53 -25.40
CA HIS A 549 -4.83 -14.52 -26.29
C HIS A 549 -4.58 -15.32 -27.57
N GLN A 550 -3.42 -15.13 -28.18
CA GLN A 550 -2.93 -15.90 -29.32
C GLN A 550 -2.45 -17.28 -28.87
N PRO A 551 -2.54 -18.31 -29.72
CA PRO A 551 -3.02 -18.26 -31.10
C PRO A 551 -4.49 -18.66 -31.26
N VAL A 552 -5.15 -19.18 -30.21
CA VAL A 552 -6.53 -19.69 -30.29
C VAL A 552 -7.56 -18.55 -30.42
N GLN A 553 -7.26 -17.36 -29.90
CA GLN A 553 -8.12 -16.16 -29.95
C GLN A 553 -9.52 -16.36 -29.35
N ARG A 554 -9.67 -17.36 -28.47
CA ARG A 554 -10.92 -17.56 -27.73
C ARG A 554 -11.14 -16.38 -26.80
N ARG A 555 -12.33 -15.79 -26.86
CA ARG A 555 -12.74 -14.68 -25.98
C ARG A 555 -12.81 -15.18 -24.52
N PRO A 556 -11.99 -14.64 -23.61
CA PRO A 556 -12.04 -14.98 -22.19
C PRO A 556 -13.17 -14.23 -21.47
N GLN A 557 -13.47 -14.64 -20.22
CA GLN A 557 -14.41 -13.96 -19.34
C GLN A 557 -13.79 -12.68 -18.74
N SER A 558 -12.51 -12.74 -18.38
CA SER A 558 -11.66 -11.59 -18.02
C SER A 558 -10.29 -11.73 -18.66
N TYR A 559 -9.64 -10.60 -18.97
CA TYR A 559 -8.29 -10.56 -19.52
C TYR A 559 -7.56 -9.32 -19.02
N GLU A 560 -6.38 -9.51 -18.47
CA GLU A 560 -5.50 -8.44 -18.02
C GLU A 560 -4.05 -8.79 -18.37
N VAL A 561 -3.28 -7.78 -18.74
CA VAL A 561 -1.86 -7.89 -19.06
C VAL A 561 -1.13 -6.78 -18.32
N ALA A 562 -0.05 -7.14 -17.63
CA ALA A 562 0.82 -6.18 -16.98
C ALA A 562 2.25 -6.32 -17.51
N PHE A 563 2.84 -5.21 -17.94
CA PHE A 563 4.22 -5.16 -18.39
C PHE A 563 5.06 -4.28 -17.48
N SER A 564 6.18 -4.82 -17.00
CA SER A 564 7.22 -4.12 -16.26
C SER A 564 8.58 -4.42 -16.89
N GLU A 565 9.62 -3.65 -16.52
CA GLU A 565 10.95 -3.80 -17.12
C GLU A 565 11.59 -5.17 -16.85
N ASP A 566 11.17 -5.87 -15.81
CA ASP A 566 11.67 -7.19 -15.42
C ASP A 566 10.82 -8.35 -15.95
N LYS A 567 9.53 -8.14 -16.25
CA LYS A 567 8.61 -9.23 -16.59
C LYS A 567 7.37 -8.83 -17.38
N ALA A 568 6.68 -9.84 -17.92
CA ALA A 568 5.35 -9.71 -18.49
C ALA A 568 4.38 -10.71 -17.85
N ASP A 569 3.25 -10.21 -17.38
CA ASP A 569 2.18 -11.00 -16.77
C ASP A 569 0.91 -10.97 -17.62
N PHE A 570 0.21 -12.10 -17.67
CA PHE A 570 -1.09 -12.24 -18.31
C PHE A 570 -2.04 -12.99 -17.37
N TRP A 571 -3.19 -12.40 -17.07
CA TRP A 571 -4.27 -13.05 -16.34
C TRP A 571 -5.47 -13.21 -17.23
N ARG A 572 -6.07 -14.40 -17.22
CA ARG A 572 -7.33 -14.65 -17.91
C ARG A 572 -8.19 -15.65 -17.16
N SER A 573 -9.50 -15.55 -17.36
CA SER A 573 -10.45 -16.52 -16.82
C SER A 573 -11.29 -17.17 -17.91
N ASP A 574 -11.41 -18.50 -17.84
CA ASP A 574 -12.14 -19.33 -18.80
C ASP A 574 -12.87 -20.45 -18.05
N ALA A 575 -14.20 -20.43 -18.09
CA ALA A 575 -15.06 -21.51 -17.60
C ALA A 575 -14.77 -21.97 -16.14
N GLY A 576 -14.45 -21.01 -15.27
CA GLY A 576 -14.12 -21.27 -13.86
C GLY A 576 -12.67 -21.67 -13.60
N ILE A 577 -11.79 -21.55 -14.60
CA ILE A 577 -10.33 -21.66 -14.45
C ILE A 577 -9.71 -20.26 -14.59
N VAL A 578 -8.82 -19.90 -13.67
CA VAL A 578 -7.95 -18.72 -13.82
C VAL A 578 -6.60 -19.19 -14.30
N THR A 579 -6.10 -18.59 -15.38
CA THR A 579 -4.76 -18.83 -15.92
C THR A 579 -3.93 -17.56 -15.72
N HIS A 580 -2.79 -17.70 -15.06
CA HIS A 580 -1.79 -16.64 -14.92
C HIS A 580 -0.49 -17.09 -15.58
N LEU A 581 -0.04 -16.35 -16.60
CA LEU A 581 1.23 -16.57 -17.29
C LEU A 581 2.20 -15.47 -16.89
N GLU A 582 3.38 -15.88 -16.42
CA GLU A 582 4.50 -15.01 -16.10
C GLU A 582 5.67 -15.31 -17.04
N VAL A 583 6.24 -14.29 -17.65
CA VAL A 583 7.39 -14.39 -18.55
C VAL A 583 8.53 -13.55 -18.01
N VAL A 584 9.67 -14.20 -17.74
CA VAL A 584 10.91 -13.57 -17.25
C VAL A 584 12.09 -14.04 -18.09
N ILE A 585 13.15 -13.24 -18.14
CA ILE A 585 14.43 -13.64 -18.74
C ILE A 585 15.46 -13.82 -17.62
N SER A 586 16.21 -14.91 -17.70
CA SER A 586 17.30 -15.20 -16.77
C SER A 586 18.34 -14.09 -16.81
N ALA A 587 18.70 -13.59 -15.63
CA ALA A 587 19.74 -12.57 -15.52
C ALA A 587 21.14 -13.15 -15.75
N GLU A 588 21.30 -14.46 -15.54
CA GLU A 588 22.58 -15.17 -15.52
C GLU A 588 22.81 -16.01 -16.79
N ASP A 589 21.76 -16.60 -17.35
CA ASP A 589 21.83 -17.49 -18.50
C ASP A 589 21.08 -16.93 -19.71
N ASN A 590 21.43 -17.40 -20.91
CA ASN A 590 20.66 -17.10 -22.12
C ASN A 590 19.38 -17.91 -22.18
N ALA A 591 18.44 -17.61 -21.29
CA ALA A 591 17.20 -18.34 -21.11
C ALA A 591 15.99 -17.44 -20.84
N GLU A 592 14.84 -17.82 -21.37
CA GLU A 592 13.53 -17.34 -20.92
C GLU A 592 12.83 -18.41 -20.10
N VAL A 593 12.03 -17.96 -19.13
CA VAL A 593 11.23 -18.83 -18.27
C VAL A 593 9.78 -18.36 -18.29
N ARG A 594 8.86 -19.28 -18.61
CA ARG A 594 7.42 -19.03 -18.73
C ARG A 594 6.67 -19.91 -17.74
N ARG A 595 6.15 -19.33 -16.66
CA ARG A 595 5.36 -20.06 -15.65
C ARG A 595 3.88 -19.86 -15.90
N VAL A 596 3.13 -20.95 -15.93
CA VAL A 596 1.67 -20.95 -16.00
C VAL A 596 1.11 -21.49 -14.70
N SER A 597 0.44 -20.62 -13.96
CA SER A 597 -0.37 -20.96 -12.79
C SER A 597 -1.82 -21.16 -13.23
N VAL A 598 -2.39 -22.33 -12.93
CA VAL A 598 -3.76 -22.70 -13.29
C VAL A 598 -4.55 -22.94 -12.00
N THR A 599 -5.46 -22.04 -11.67
CA THR A 599 -6.30 -22.10 -10.48
C THR A 599 -7.70 -22.58 -10.84
N ASN A 600 -8.18 -23.60 -10.12
CA ASN A 600 -9.51 -24.18 -10.36
C ASN A 600 -10.55 -23.58 -9.40
N ASN A 601 -11.29 -22.57 -9.85
CA ASN A 601 -12.34 -21.93 -9.06
C ASN A 601 -13.70 -22.66 -9.17
N SER A 602 -13.71 -23.91 -9.62
CA SER A 602 -14.91 -24.73 -9.76
C SER A 602 -15.00 -25.80 -8.66
N VAL A 603 -16.22 -26.25 -8.35
CA VAL A 603 -16.49 -27.25 -7.30
C VAL A 603 -16.08 -28.68 -7.67
N ARG A 604 -15.45 -28.89 -8.84
CA ARG A 604 -15.05 -30.21 -9.33
C ARG A 604 -13.56 -30.21 -9.65
N THR A 605 -12.89 -31.33 -9.41
CA THR A 605 -11.52 -31.55 -9.89
C THR A 605 -11.46 -31.43 -11.41
N ARG A 606 -10.44 -30.74 -11.91
CA ARG A 606 -10.20 -30.49 -13.34
C ARG A 606 -8.88 -31.13 -13.74
N GLU A 607 -8.84 -31.68 -14.95
CA GLU A 607 -7.61 -32.20 -15.55
C GLU A 607 -7.29 -31.33 -16.77
N ILE A 608 -6.18 -30.60 -16.68
CA ILE A 608 -5.79 -29.61 -17.68
C ILE A 608 -4.50 -30.08 -18.34
N GLU A 609 -4.51 -30.12 -19.67
CA GLU A 609 -3.33 -30.36 -20.49
C GLU A 609 -2.74 -29.01 -20.92
N LEU A 610 -1.47 -28.80 -20.59
CA LEU A 610 -0.68 -27.66 -21.05
C LEU A 610 0.26 -28.14 -22.14
N THR A 611 0.19 -27.55 -23.32
CA THR A 611 1.02 -27.91 -24.48
C THR A 611 1.72 -26.67 -25.02
N THR A 612 3.05 -26.69 -25.14
CA THR A 612 3.81 -25.60 -25.76
C THR A 612 3.90 -25.75 -27.28
N TYR A 613 4.15 -24.65 -27.98
CA TYR A 613 4.48 -24.63 -29.39
C TYR A 613 5.42 -23.46 -29.68
N ALA A 614 6.59 -23.76 -30.26
CA ALA A 614 7.52 -22.77 -30.77
C ALA A 614 8.17 -23.29 -32.05
N GLU A 615 8.21 -22.47 -33.11
CA GLU A 615 8.91 -22.80 -34.36
C GLU A 615 10.39 -22.44 -34.25
N ILE A 616 11.27 -23.44 -34.27
CA ILE A 616 12.70 -23.28 -33.93
C ILE A 616 13.53 -22.93 -35.17
N VAL A 617 14.44 -21.96 -35.04
CA VAL A 617 15.22 -21.41 -36.16
C VAL A 617 16.74 -21.57 -35.97
N LEU A 618 17.30 -21.07 -34.86
CA LEU A 618 18.73 -21.11 -34.52
C LEU A 618 19.66 -20.58 -35.63
N ALA A 619 19.24 -19.50 -36.28
CA ALA A 619 19.96 -18.84 -37.37
C ALA A 619 19.58 -17.36 -37.45
N PRO A 620 20.34 -16.52 -38.18
CA PRO A 620 19.96 -15.13 -38.39
C PRO A 620 18.58 -15.00 -39.05
N PRO A 621 17.72 -14.06 -38.59
CA PRO A 621 16.34 -13.92 -39.10
C PRO A 621 16.24 -13.81 -40.61
N GLN A 622 17.16 -13.06 -41.24
CA GLN A 622 17.19 -12.88 -42.70
C GLN A 622 17.50 -14.19 -43.45
N ALA A 623 18.32 -15.06 -42.86
CA ALA A 623 18.66 -16.35 -43.46
C ALA A 623 17.47 -17.32 -43.41
N ASP A 624 16.68 -17.30 -42.32
CA ASP A 624 15.41 -18.04 -42.25
C ASP A 624 14.39 -17.48 -43.25
N ALA A 625 14.23 -16.15 -43.30
CA ALA A 625 13.27 -15.50 -44.20
C ALA A 625 13.53 -15.78 -45.68
N ALA A 626 14.80 -15.84 -46.10
CA ALA A 626 15.17 -16.09 -47.49
C ALA A 626 14.84 -17.51 -47.96
N HIS A 627 15.17 -18.53 -47.16
CA HIS A 627 14.99 -19.94 -47.52
C HIS A 627 14.53 -20.82 -46.33
N PRO A 628 13.29 -20.66 -45.83
CA PRO A 628 12.83 -21.35 -44.61
C PRO A 628 12.92 -22.88 -44.71
N ALA A 629 12.38 -23.45 -45.80
CA ALA A 629 12.36 -24.90 -46.00
C ALA A 629 13.76 -25.52 -46.05
N PHE A 630 14.73 -24.82 -46.65
CA PHE A 630 16.11 -25.26 -46.68
C PHE A 630 16.79 -25.07 -45.31
N SER A 631 16.49 -23.97 -44.61
CA SER A 631 17.02 -23.69 -43.28
C SER A 631 16.63 -24.76 -42.26
N ASN A 632 15.38 -25.21 -42.29
CA ASN A 632 14.82 -26.21 -41.39
C ASN A 632 15.55 -27.57 -41.47
N LEU A 633 16.02 -27.97 -42.66
CA LEU A 633 16.74 -29.24 -42.85
C LEU A 633 18.05 -29.33 -42.05
N PHE A 634 18.56 -28.22 -41.51
CA PHE A 634 19.79 -28.22 -40.71
C PHE A 634 19.54 -28.40 -39.22
N ILE A 635 18.29 -28.46 -38.76
CA ILE A 635 17.98 -28.64 -37.35
C ILE A 635 17.74 -30.12 -37.06
N GLU A 636 18.43 -30.63 -36.05
CA GLU A 636 18.22 -31.97 -35.52
C GLU A 636 17.79 -31.84 -34.05
N THR A 637 16.79 -32.64 -33.67
CA THR A 637 16.23 -32.64 -32.31
C THR A 637 16.62 -33.90 -31.55
N GLU A 638 16.75 -33.78 -30.24
CA GLU A 638 16.97 -34.87 -29.30
C GLU A 638 16.02 -34.71 -28.10
N PHE A 639 15.68 -35.81 -27.43
CA PHE A 639 14.94 -35.78 -26.17
C PHE A 639 15.84 -36.27 -25.04
N PHE A 640 16.01 -35.44 -24.01
CA PHE A 640 16.77 -35.74 -22.82
C PHE A 640 15.80 -36.13 -21.70
N ALA A 641 15.73 -37.44 -21.45
CA ALA A 641 14.63 -38.05 -20.70
C ALA A 641 14.69 -37.84 -19.18
N ILE A 642 15.89 -37.63 -18.60
CA ILE A 642 16.04 -37.52 -17.14
C ILE A 642 15.39 -36.21 -16.65
N GLU A 643 15.53 -35.13 -17.40
CA GLU A 643 15.13 -33.75 -17.07
C GLU A 643 13.88 -33.31 -17.86
N ASN A 644 13.29 -34.22 -18.65
CA ASN A 644 12.15 -33.97 -19.52
C ASN A 644 12.34 -32.76 -20.45
N ALA A 645 13.48 -32.72 -21.15
CA ALA A 645 13.85 -31.61 -22.02
C ALA A 645 14.00 -32.02 -23.49
N LEU A 646 13.56 -31.16 -24.40
CA LEU A 646 13.90 -31.22 -25.82
C LEU A 646 15.18 -30.42 -26.06
N LEU A 647 16.10 -31.00 -26.82
CA LEU A 647 17.26 -30.32 -27.35
C LEU A 647 17.09 -30.16 -28.86
N ALA A 648 17.60 -29.06 -29.41
CA ALA A 648 17.76 -28.88 -30.83
C ALA A 648 19.11 -28.25 -31.11
N HIS A 649 19.78 -28.69 -32.18
CA HIS A 649 20.98 -28.01 -32.65
C HIS A 649 20.95 -27.87 -34.16
N ARG A 650 21.71 -26.88 -34.63
CA ARG A 650 21.95 -26.72 -36.06
C ARG A 650 23.19 -27.49 -36.46
N ARG A 651 23.10 -28.31 -37.51
CA ARG A 651 24.24 -28.99 -38.13
C ARG A 651 25.19 -27.97 -38.76
N ARG A 652 26.48 -28.15 -38.52
CA ARG A 652 27.54 -27.32 -39.09
C ARG A 652 27.62 -27.55 -40.60
N ARG A 653 27.76 -26.47 -41.37
CA ARG A 653 28.01 -26.51 -42.82
C ARG A 653 29.49 -26.45 -43.13
N SER A 654 30.26 -25.80 -42.25
CA SER A 654 31.71 -25.69 -42.30
C SER A 654 32.34 -25.94 -40.92
N SER A 655 33.65 -26.19 -40.86
CA SER A 655 34.38 -26.32 -39.58
C SER A 655 34.48 -25.01 -38.80
N GLU A 656 34.26 -23.86 -39.45
CA GLU A 656 34.29 -22.53 -38.85
C GLU A 656 32.94 -22.10 -38.24
N ASP A 657 31.87 -22.83 -38.55
CA ASP A 657 30.53 -22.53 -38.05
C ASP A 657 30.46 -22.79 -36.54
N LYS A 658 30.01 -21.77 -35.78
CA LYS A 658 29.71 -21.92 -34.37
C LYS A 658 28.50 -22.83 -34.18
N GLN A 659 28.61 -23.76 -33.23
CA GLN A 659 27.51 -24.64 -32.87
C GLN A 659 26.60 -23.93 -31.88
N ILE A 660 25.29 -24.09 -32.07
CA ILE A 660 24.25 -23.51 -31.24
C ILE A 660 23.28 -24.63 -30.88
N TRP A 661 23.03 -24.76 -29.58
CA TRP A 661 22.09 -25.69 -28.99
C TRP A 661 20.97 -24.90 -28.33
N ALA A 662 19.74 -25.36 -28.50
CA ALA A 662 18.58 -24.89 -27.78
C ALA A 662 18.04 -25.99 -26.88
N VAL A 663 17.57 -25.58 -25.72
CA VAL A 663 16.95 -26.43 -24.70
C VAL A 663 15.53 -25.94 -24.52
N HIS A 664 14.56 -26.84 -24.45
CA HIS A 664 13.22 -26.55 -23.97
C HIS A 664 12.84 -27.58 -22.91
N ALA A 665 12.64 -27.13 -21.68
CA ALA A 665 12.38 -28.00 -20.53
C ALA A 665 11.02 -27.69 -19.90
N VAL A 666 10.42 -28.69 -19.25
CA VAL A 666 9.18 -28.54 -18.49
C VAL A 666 9.35 -29.09 -17.08
N VAL A 667 8.88 -28.31 -16.10
CA VAL A 667 8.73 -28.74 -14.71
C VAL A 667 7.31 -28.40 -14.25
N ALA A 668 6.71 -29.27 -13.46
CA ALA A 668 5.36 -29.08 -12.93
C ALA A 668 5.34 -29.28 -11.41
N GLU A 669 4.77 -28.30 -10.72
CA GLU A 669 4.43 -28.35 -9.30
C GLU A 669 2.96 -28.78 -9.15
N GLY A 670 2.72 -29.88 -8.45
CA GLY A 670 1.38 -30.40 -8.16
C GLY A 670 1.16 -31.84 -8.62
N ASP A 671 -0.10 -32.29 -8.59
CA ASP A 671 -0.48 -33.64 -9.04
C ASP A 671 -0.40 -33.72 -10.56
N THR A 672 0.56 -34.50 -11.06
CA THR A 672 0.82 -34.65 -12.49
C THR A 672 0.36 -36.00 -13.01
N LEU A 673 -0.16 -36.03 -14.24
CA LEU A 673 -0.74 -37.22 -14.84
C LEU A 673 0.06 -37.67 -16.05
N GLY A 674 0.51 -38.92 -16.04
CA GLY A 674 1.24 -39.54 -17.14
C GLY A 674 2.67 -39.01 -17.33
N ALA A 675 3.33 -39.50 -18.38
CA ALA A 675 4.65 -39.03 -18.79
C ALA A 675 4.55 -37.71 -19.58
N VAL A 676 5.64 -36.95 -19.63
CA VAL A 676 5.77 -35.82 -20.56
C VAL A 676 5.68 -36.34 -21.99
N GLN A 677 4.87 -35.69 -22.81
CA GLN A 677 4.79 -35.99 -24.25
C GLN A 677 5.45 -34.85 -25.03
N TYR A 678 5.95 -35.14 -26.22
CA TYR A 678 6.62 -34.15 -27.04
C TYR A 678 6.36 -34.33 -28.53
N GLU A 679 6.40 -33.21 -29.26
CA GLU A 679 6.31 -33.18 -30.72
C GLU A 679 7.39 -32.25 -31.26
N THR A 680 8.08 -32.72 -32.29
CA THR A 680 9.17 -31.95 -32.92
C THR A 680 8.91 -31.65 -34.39
N ASP A 681 7.87 -32.24 -35.00
CA ASP A 681 7.48 -31.99 -36.38
C ASP A 681 6.23 -31.10 -36.45
N ARG A 682 6.38 -29.91 -37.03
CA ARG A 682 5.29 -28.92 -37.19
C ARG A 682 4.11 -29.47 -37.98
N GLY A 683 4.36 -30.28 -39.01
CA GLY A 683 3.31 -30.89 -39.83
C GLY A 683 2.47 -31.88 -39.05
N ARG A 684 3.06 -32.62 -38.10
CA ARG A 684 2.35 -33.50 -37.17
C ARG A 684 1.61 -32.72 -36.09
N PHE A 685 2.22 -31.65 -35.57
CA PHE A 685 1.62 -30.80 -34.55
C PHE A 685 0.37 -30.08 -35.09
N LEU A 686 0.53 -29.33 -36.17
CA LEU A 686 -0.55 -28.56 -36.79
C LEU A 686 -1.57 -29.48 -37.46
N GLY A 687 -1.11 -30.44 -38.27
CA GLY A 687 -1.97 -31.21 -39.16
C GLY A 687 -2.22 -30.52 -40.50
N ARG A 688 -2.54 -31.31 -41.53
CA ARG A 688 -2.74 -30.79 -42.89
C ARG A 688 -3.97 -29.87 -42.94
N GLY A 689 -3.78 -28.64 -43.40
CA GLY A 689 -4.86 -27.66 -43.56
C GLY A 689 -5.17 -26.82 -42.31
N HIS A 690 -4.44 -27.05 -41.21
CA HIS A 690 -4.63 -26.37 -39.95
C HIS A 690 -3.51 -25.34 -39.68
N THR A 691 -3.75 -24.49 -38.68
CA THR A 691 -2.86 -23.39 -38.28
C THR A 691 -2.57 -23.45 -36.79
N PRO A 692 -1.67 -22.61 -36.25
CA PRO A 692 -1.51 -22.50 -34.80
C PRO A 692 -2.79 -22.12 -34.05
N ALA A 693 -3.81 -21.55 -34.70
CA ALA A 693 -5.09 -21.26 -34.04
C ALA A 693 -5.91 -22.52 -33.75
N ASP A 694 -5.71 -23.58 -34.53
CA ASP A 694 -6.49 -24.81 -34.51
C ASP A 694 -5.64 -26.10 -34.71
N PRO A 695 -4.52 -26.28 -33.98
CA PRO A 695 -3.60 -27.39 -34.24
C PRO A 695 -4.23 -28.72 -33.82
N VAL A 696 -4.19 -29.70 -34.71
CA VAL A 696 -4.82 -31.01 -34.50
C VAL A 696 -4.22 -31.71 -33.27
N ALA A 697 -2.92 -31.53 -32.99
CA ALA A 697 -2.29 -32.07 -31.79
C ALA A 697 -3.00 -31.63 -30.49
N VAL A 698 -3.50 -30.39 -30.41
CA VAL A 698 -4.17 -29.86 -29.20
C VAL A 698 -5.68 -30.10 -29.26
N MET A 699 -6.30 -29.92 -30.43
CA MET A 699 -7.75 -29.99 -30.60
C MET A 699 -8.30 -31.43 -30.46
N GLU A 700 -7.54 -32.43 -30.88
CA GLU A 700 -7.95 -33.84 -30.80
C GLU A 700 -7.35 -34.53 -29.56
N GLU A 701 -8.10 -35.43 -28.91
CA GLU A 701 -7.58 -36.22 -27.78
C GLU A 701 -6.65 -37.33 -28.27
N ARG A 702 -5.43 -36.95 -28.67
CA ARG A 702 -4.43 -37.89 -29.18
C ARG A 702 -3.06 -37.66 -28.52
N PRO A 703 -2.31 -38.75 -28.21
CA PRO A 703 -0.92 -38.62 -27.78
C PRO A 703 -0.05 -37.92 -28.82
N LEU A 704 0.94 -37.14 -28.37
CA LEU A 704 1.99 -36.66 -29.27
C LEU A 704 2.86 -37.82 -29.76
N SER A 705 3.52 -37.65 -30.91
CA SER A 705 4.24 -38.76 -31.55
C SER A 705 5.51 -39.18 -30.82
N ASN A 706 6.03 -38.35 -29.91
CA ASN A 706 7.27 -38.59 -29.16
C ASN A 706 8.46 -38.93 -30.07
N THR A 707 8.51 -38.36 -31.28
CA THR A 707 9.63 -38.54 -32.20
C THR A 707 10.60 -37.36 -32.15
N VAL A 708 11.89 -37.67 -32.31
CA VAL A 708 13.00 -36.72 -32.42
C VAL A 708 13.92 -37.10 -33.59
N GLY A 709 14.83 -36.21 -33.96
CA GLY A 709 15.84 -36.43 -35.00
C GLY A 709 15.80 -35.35 -36.08
N ALA A 710 16.19 -35.71 -37.30
CA ALA A 710 16.12 -34.82 -38.46
C ALA A 710 14.67 -34.71 -38.96
N VAL A 711 13.96 -33.65 -38.57
CA VAL A 711 12.59 -33.36 -38.96
C VAL A 711 12.54 -32.32 -40.09
N LEU A 712 11.52 -32.38 -40.94
CA LEU A 712 11.41 -31.48 -42.11
C LEU A 712 11.07 -30.04 -41.71
N ASP A 713 10.31 -29.87 -40.64
CA ASP A 713 9.89 -28.56 -40.14
C ASP A 713 9.87 -28.58 -38.60
N PRO A 714 10.96 -28.14 -37.95
CA PRO A 714 11.21 -28.33 -36.53
C PRO A 714 10.39 -27.40 -35.64
N VAL A 715 9.78 -27.97 -34.61
CA VAL A 715 9.14 -27.23 -33.50
C VAL A 715 9.63 -27.76 -32.16
N PHE A 716 9.49 -26.94 -31.13
CA PHE A 716 9.45 -27.40 -29.75
C PHE A 716 8.03 -27.44 -29.26
N SER A 717 7.61 -28.62 -28.80
CA SER A 717 6.34 -28.82 -28.12
C SER A 717 6.52 -29.85 -27.01
N LEU A 718 6.24 -29.44 -25.78
CA LEU A 718 6.14 -30.28 -24.61
C LEU A 718 4.69 -30.23 -24.12
N ARG A 719 4.16 -31.39 -23.74
CA ARG A 719 2.85 -31.50 -23.10
C ARG A 719 2.96 -32.09 -21.71
N ARG A 720 2.34 -31.41 -20.75
CA ARG A 720 2.15 -31.88 -19.38
C ARG A 720 0.66 -31.83 -19.01
N ARG A 721 0.19 -32.87 -18.31
CA ARG A 721 -1.17 -32.93 -17.77
C ARG A 721 -1.11 -32.81 -16.26
N VAL A 722 -1.94 -31.93 -15.71
CA VAL A 722 -2.04 -31.69 -14.26
C VAL A 722 -3.47 -31.92 -13.79
N ARG A 723 -3.62 -32.48 -12.60
CA ARG A 723 -4.89 -32.61 -11.90
C ARG A 723 -4.97 -31.50 -10.86
N ILE A 724 -6.08 -30.77 -10.88
CA ILE A 724 -6.30 -29.58 -10.06
C ILE A 724 -7.60 -29.79 -9.27
N PRO A 725 -7.53 -30.09 -7.96
CA PRO A 725 -8.72 -30.15 -7.11
C PRO A 725 -9.47 -28.80 -7.06
N PRO A 726 -10.72 -28.78 -6.55
CA PRO A 726 -11.44 -27.52 -6.31
C PRO A 726 -10.63 -26.57 -5.43
N ASN A 727 -10.57 -25.30 -5.82
CA ASN A 727 -9.86 -24.20 -5.16
C ASN A 727 -8.33 -24.38 -5.01
N GLU A 728 -7.73 -25.31 -5.75
CA GLU A 728 -6.28 -25.52 -5.78
C GLU A 728 -5.64 -24.89 -7.02
N THR A 729 -4.33 -24.70 -6.97
CA THR A 729 -3.51 -24.20 -8.10
C THR A 729 -2.43 -25.19 -8.46
N ALA A 730 -2.30 -25.52 -9.75
CA ALA A 730 -1.12 -26.21 -10.29
C ALA A 730 -0.23 -25.22 -11.03
N ARG A 731 1.10 -25.37 -10.93
CA ARG A 731 2.06 -24.53 -11.68
C ARG A 731 2.87 -25.38 -12.63
N VAL A 732 3.02 -24.92 -13.86
CA VAL A 732 3.89 -25.56 -14.85
C VAL A 732 4.80 -24.50 -15.45
N THR A 733 6.09 -24.74 -15.36
CA THR A 733 7.13 -23.83 -15.84
C THR A 733 7.79 -24.42 -17.07
N PHE A 734 7.85 -23.64 -18.14
CA PHE A 734 8.53 -23.97 -19.37
C PHE A 734 9.72 -23.04 -19.55
N SER A 735 10.90 -23.62 -19.70
CA SER A 735 12.15 -22.86 -19.89
C SER A 735 12.68 -23.09 -21.29
N THR A 736 13.11 -22.03 -21.97
CA THR A 736 13.82 -22.13 -23.26
C THR A 736 15.18 -21.46 -23.11
N ALA A 737 16.26 -22.18 -23.39
CA ALA A 737 17.63 -21.71 -23.18
C ALA A 737 18.54 -22.00 -24.38
N ILE A 738 19.63 -21.24 -24.50
CA ILE A 738 20.62 -21.37 -25.58
C ILE A 738 22.01 -21.64 -25.00
N ALA A 739 22.70 -22.62 -25.60
CA ALA A 739 24.04 -23.05 -25.25
C ALA A 739 24.93 -23.18 -26.50
N ASN A 740 26.24 -23.22 -26.31
CA ASN A 740 27.22 -23.39 -27.39
C ASN A 740 27.63 -24.85 -27.57
N THR A 741 27.40 -25.69 -26.56
CA THR A 741 27.74 -27.12 -26.57
C THR A 741 26.59 -27.97 -26.06
N ARG A 742 26.64 -29.28 -26.35
CA ARG A 742 25.63 -30.23 -25.90
C ARG A 742 25.67 -30.40 -24.39
N GLU A 743 26.87 -30.44 -23.82
CA GLU A 743 27.11 -30.60 -22.38
C GLU A 743 26.57 -29.39 -21.60
N GLU A 744 26.78 -28.18 -22.11
CA GLU A 744 26.19 -26.95 -21.56
C GLU A 744 24.66 -26.98 -21.68
N ALA A 745 24.12 -27.43 -22.81
CA ALA A 745 22.67 -27.58 -22.99
C ALA A 745 22.06 -28.57 -21.98
N MET A 746 22.73 -29.69 -21.71
CA MET A 746 22.32 -30.65 -20.67
C MET A 746 22.39 -30.04 -19.26
N THR A 747 23.43 -29.23 -18.99
CA THR A 747 23.58 -28.53 -17.70
C THR A 747 22.45 -27.52 -17.49
N LEU A 748 22.06 -26.79 -18.54
CA LEU A 748 20.91 -25.88 -18.49
C LEU A 748 19.60 -26.65 -18.32
N ALA A 749 19.44 -27.80 -18.97
CA ALA A 749 18.26 -28.65 -18.78
C ALA A 749 18.11 -29.10 -17.32
N ASP A 750 19.21 -29.53 -16.68
CA ASP A 750 19.24 -29.90 -15.26
C ASP A 750 18.93 -28.70 -14.34
N LYS A 751 19.59 -27.55 -14.57
CA LYS A 751 19.35 -26.30 -13.81
C LYS A 751 17.87 -25.88 -13.86
N TYR A 752 17.25 -25.95 -15.05
CA TYR A 752 15.86 -25.54 -15.25
C TYR A 752 14.83 -26.63 -15.00
N HIS A 753 15.26 -27.83 -14.58
CA HIS A 753 14.39 -28.89 -14.09
C HIS A 753 13.96 -28.68 -12.62
N ASP A 754 14.68 -27.83 -11.86
CA ASP A 754 14.34 -27.48 -10.49
C ASP A 754 13.15 -26.49 -10.43
N PRO A 755 12.03 -26.82 -9.77
CA PRO A 755 10.89 -25.91 -9.64
C PRO A 755 11.23 -24.56 -8.99
N SER A 756 12.21 -24.53 -8.08
CA SER A 756 12.59 -23.32 -7.35
C SER A 756 13.30 -22.27 -8.20
N ILE A 757 13.75 -22.66 -9.41
CA ILE A 757 14.53 -21.79 -10.29
C ILE A 757 13.74 -20.55 -10.72
N PHE A 758 12.42 -20.68 -10.91
CA PHE A 758 11.59 -19.57 -11.36
C PHE A 758 11.63 -18.40 -10.37
N GLU A 759 11.47 -18.69 -9.07
CA GLU A 759 11.47 -17.67 -8.01
C GLU A 759 12.84 -17.01 -7.84
N ARG A 760 13.92 -17.72 -8.16
CA ARG A 760 15.27 -17.15 -8.21
C ARG A 760 15.42 -16.23 -9.41
N GLU A 761 15.10 -16.69 -10.61
CA GLU A 761 15.27 -15.91 -11.84
C GLU A 761 14.37 -14.67 -11.86
N SER A 762 13.14 -14.76 -11.36
CA SER A 762 12.26 -13.59 -11.22
C SER A 762 12.86 -12.51 -10.33
N ARG A 763 13.43 -12.87 -9.17
CA ARG A 763 14.10 -11.91 -8.27
C ARG A 763 15.36 -11.30 -8.88
N LEU A 764 16.12 -12.09 -9.64
CA LEU A 764 17.31 -11.62 -10.32
C LEU A 764 16.98 -10.69 -11.49
N ALA A 765 15.96 -11.03 -12.29
CA ALA A 765 15.44 -10.17 -13.36
C ALA A 765 14.97 -8.82 -12.80
N TRP A 766 14.22 -8.83 -11.69
CA TRP A 766 13.80 -7.62 -10.99
C TRP A 766 14.99 -6.76 -10.57
N THR A 767 15.98 -7.38 -9.92
CA THR A 767 17.18 -6.67 -9.46
C THR A 767 17.97 -6.08 -10.64
N LYS A 768 18.10 -6.84 -11.73
CA LYS A 768 18.83 -6.41 -12.93
C LYS A 768 18.14 -5.23 -13.62
N ALA A 769 16.83 -5.29 -13.82
CA ALA A 769 16.07 -4.21 -14.45
C ALA A 769 16.25 -2.89 -13.68
N GLN A 770 16.17 -2.96 -12.35
CA GLN A 770 16.39 -1.81 -11.47
C GLN A 770 17.81 -1.24 -11.61
N VAL A 771 18.84 -2.10 -11.60
CA VAL A 771 20.25 -1.70 -11.76
C VAL A 771 20.51 -1.11 -13.14
N GLU A 772 19.93 -1.67 -14.20
CA GLU A 772 20.10 -1.21 -15.58
C GLU A 772 19.46 0.17 -15.79
N MET A 773 18.22 0.37 -15.32
CA MET A 773 17.58 1.69 -15.35
C MET A 773 18.42 2.74 -14.61
N SER A 774 18.96 2.37 -13.45
CA SER A 774 19.84 3.24 -12.68
C SER A 774 21.14 3.56 -13.43
N HIS A 775 21.79 2.55 -14.03
CA HIS A 775 23.04 2.71 -14.79
C HIS A 775 22.86 3.59 -16.02
N LEU A 776 21.73 3.43 -16.72
CA LEU A 776 21.35 4.24 -17.87
C LEU A 776 20.80 5.61 -17.48
N ASN A 777 20.66 5.88 -16.17
CA ASN A 777 20.07 7.09 -15.61
C ASN A 777 18.68 7.38 -16.19
N LEU A 778 17.87 6.32 -16.32
CA LEU A 778 16.49 6.36 -16.77
C LEU A 778 15.56 6.33 -15.58
N ASP A 779 14.61 7.27 -15.56
CA ASP A 779 13.46 7.13 -14.67
C ASP A 779 12.41 6.17 -15.25
N ALA A 780 11.38 5.87 -14.46
CA ALA A 780 10.35 4.93 -14.87
C ALA A 780 9.46 5.44 -16.01
N GLU A 781 9.31 6.76 -16.17
CA GLU A 781 8.56 7.36 -17.27
C GLU A 781 9.33 7.28 -18.58
N GLU A 782 10.65 7.49 -18.54
CA GLU A 782 11.55 7.34 -19.68
C GLU A 782 11.62 5.89 -20.15
N ALA A 783 11.79 4.93 -19.24
CA ALA A 783 11.74 3.50 -19.57
C ALA A 783 10.41 3.13 -20.25
N HIS A 784 9.29 3.60 -19.70
CA HIS A 784 7.96 3.42 -20.28
C HIS A 784 7.85 4.03 -21.69
N LEU A 785 8.38 5.24 -21.88
CA LEU A 785 8.38 5.92 -23.17
C LEU A 785 9.19 5.11 -24.20
N PHE A 786 10.34 4.56 -23.81
CA PHE A 786 11.18 3.75 -24.68
C PHE A 786 10.50 2.46 -25.09
N GLN A 787 9.84 1.75 -24.17
CA GLN A 787 9.04 0.57 -24.50
C GLN A 787 7.91 0.91 -25.51
N ARG A 788 7.26 2.07 -25.36
CA ARG A 788 6.23 2.53 -26.30
C ARG A 788 6.77 2.92 -27.67
N LEU A 789 7.95 3.54 -27.72
CA LEU A 789 8.63 3.89 -28.96
C LEU A 789 9.12 2.62 -29.68
N ALA A 790 9.69 1.67 -28.94
CA ALA A 790 10.13 0.38 -29.47
C ALA A 790 8.99 -0.38 -30.13
N ALA A 791 7.80 -0.40 -29.52
CA ALA A 791 6.61 -1.02 -30.12
C ALA A 791 6.30 -0.46 -31.53
N ARG A 792 6.50 0.84 -31.74
CA ARG A 792 6.24 1.54 -33.01
C ARG A 792 7.36 1.40 -34.04
N ILE A 793 8.55 1.01 -33.59
CA ILE A 793 9.68 0.67 -34.47
C ILE A 793 9.54 -0.79 -34.94
N ILE A 794 9.06 -1.67 -34.05
CA ILE A 794 8.91 -3.10 -34.34
C ILE A 794 7.67 -3.37 -35.19
N TYR A 795 6.55 -2.70 -34.89
CA TYR A 795 5.32 -2.75 -35.66
C TYR A 795 5.10 -1.42 -36.36
N SER A 796 5.06 -1.46 -37.69
CA SER A 796 4.72 -0.34 -38.56
C SER A 796 3.33 0.19 -38.19
N ASP A 797 3.28 1.32 -37.49
CA ASP A 797 2.04 1.95 -37.03
C ASP A 797 1.51 2.90 -38.12
N PRO A 798 0.43 2.55 -38.86
CA PRO A 798 -0.08 3.39 -39.94
C PRO A 798 -0.56 4.75 -39.45
N SER A 799 -0.90 4.89 -38.16
CA SER A 799 -1.34 6.17 -37.58
C SER A 799 -0.23 7.23 -37.54
N LEU A 800 1.04 6.80 -37.61
CA LEU A 800 2.21 7.69 -37.65
C LEU A 800 2.62 8.03 -39.08
N ARG A 801 2.04 7.37 -40.09
CA ARG A 801 2.38 7.59 -41.49
C ARG A 801 1.77 8.91 -41.99
N PRO A 802 2.56 9.82 -42.59
CA PRO A 802 2.02 11.02 -43.23
C PRO A 802 1.01 10.69 -44.34
N ARG A 803 0.03 11.59 -44.55
CA ARG A 803 -1.00 11.43 -45.60
C ARG A 803 -0.37 11.31 -47.00
N PRO A 804 -0.99 10.59 -47.96
CA PRO A 804 -0.40 10.36 -49.29
C PRO A 804 0.07 11.61 -50.03
N HIS A 805 -0.66 12.73 -49.91
CA HIS A 805 -0.26 13.99 -50.54
C HIS A 805 1.01 14.59 -49.92
N VAL A 806 1.28 14.37 -48.62
CA VAL A 806 2.52 14.80 -47.95
C VAL A 806 3.69 13.94 -48.40
N LEU A 807 3.48 12.62 -48.52
CA LEU A 807 4.49 11.71 -49.06
C LEU A 807 4.86 12.06 -50.50
N GLY A 808 3.87 12.48 -51.31
CA GLY A 808 4.08 12.95 -52.68
C GLY A 808 4.89 14.24 -52.81
N LEU A 809 5.02 15.03 -51.73
CA LEU A 809 5.90 16.21 -51.69
C LEU A 809 7.36 15.84 -51.43
N ASN A 810 7.65 14.60 -51.00
CA ASN A 810 9.02 14.18 -50.74
C ASN A 810 9.76 13.88 -52.05
N THR A 811 10.66 14.78 -52.43
CA THR A 811 11.56 14.63 -53.58
C THR A 811 12.98 14.23 -53.18
N LYS A 812 13.21 13.98 -51.88
CA LYS A 812 14.53 13.73 -51.31
C LYS A 812 14.85 12.24 -51.25
N ALA A 813 16.10 11.88 -51.53
CA ALA A 813 16.61 10.51 -51.44
C ALA A 813 17.06 10.16 -50.01
N GLN A 814 17.32 8.88 -49.74
CA GLN A 814 17.86 8.36 -48.47
C GLN A 814 19.06 9.18 -47.94
N SER A 815 19.95 9.60 -48.84
CA SER A 815 21.13 10.41 -48.49
C SER A 815 20.79 11.76 -47.85
N SER A 816 19.56 12.24 -47.99
CA SER A 816 19.08 13.48 -47.34
C SER A 816 18.81 13.30 -45.84
N LEU A 817 18.86 12.08 -45.33
CA LEU A 817 18.77 11.76 -43.90
C LEU A 817 20.14 11.85 -43.19
N TRP A 818 21.24 11.71 -43.93
CA TRP A 818 22.60 11.69 -43.37
C TRP A 818 23.00 12.97 -42.61
N PRO A 819 22.58 14.20 -43.01
CA PRO A 819 22.82 15.41 -42.22
C PRO A 819 22.20 15.36 -40.81
N TYR A 820 21.22 14.49 -40.59
CA TYR A 820 20.57 14.26 -39.30
C TYR A 820 21.14 13.03 -38.56
N ALA A 821 22.27 12.49 -39.02
CA ALA A 821 22.90 11.28 -38.50
C ALA A 821 22.00 10.03 -38.58
N ILE A 822 21.07 9.99 -39.53
CA ILE A 822 20.17 8.86 -39.79
C ILE A 822 20.63 8.18 -41.07
N SER A 823 21.04 6.91 -41.02
CA SER A 823 21.56 6.21 -42.20
C SER A 823 20.47 5.94 -43.25
N GLY A 824 19.24 5.72 -42.80
CA GLY A 824 18.09 5.36 -43.63
C GLY A 824 18.10 3.91 -44.11
N ASP A 825 19.01 3.08 -43.60
CA ASP A 825 19.12 1.66 -43.97
C ASP A 825 18.01 0.80 -43.32
N LEU A 826 17.42 1.31 -42.25
CA LEU A 826 16.21 0.78 -41.63
C LEU A 826 15.02 1.61 -42.12
N PRO A 827 13.86 0.98 -42.40
CA PRO A 827 12.63 1.73 -42.69
C PRO A 827 12.31 2.66 -41.51
N ILE A 828 12.02 3.92 -41.80
CA ILE A 828 11.54 4.93 -40.83
C ILE A 828 10.06 5.17 -41.06
#